data_AF-A0A2K1QGA6-F1
#
_entry.id   AF-A0A2K1QGA6-F1
#
_cell.length_a   1.000
_cell.length_b   1.000
_cell.length_c   1.000
_cell.angle_alpha   90.00
_cell.angle_beta   90.00
_cell.angle_gamma   90.00
#
_symmetry.space_group_name_H-M   'P 1'
#
loop_
_entity.id
_entity.type
_entity.pdbx_description
1 polymer ?
#
loop_
_entity_poly.entity_id
_entity_poly.type
_entity_poly.pdbx_seq_one_letter_code
_entity_poly.pdbx_strand_id
1 'polypeptide(L)'
;MATVRIAVCGDEGTGKSSLITSLVKDVFVTHKIQPILPPITLPPSITTPEHVTTSIVDTSALPQERDNLRREVRKCNVILLVYADHYSYERIGLFWMPYFRSLGVNVPVVLCANKSDLSDSNAATTVVEEEMLPVMAEFKEIDSCIRTSAREHLNVNEAFFLCQKAVTHPVAPIYDAKESTLKPAAISALRRIFYLCDKDQDGLLNDKEIHEFQMKCFDKPLGDDDLNNIKHTISKWSGESMEEGIDAEGFLLLNKVFAEKGRHETIWIILRKFNYQDSLSLKDNYLHPKFDVPKSSSAELSPVGYRFFVDLFLLHDKDNDGGLNDMELATLFAPTPGLPPSWDEFDFPSCTVRNEAGHITLQGWLAQWSMTTFEEPKITLEYLAYLGFESPERGGTIAALKVTKARTRRKRVGRVERNVFLCYVLGANVSGKSSLLNAFLNRPFSPVYHPTIKPKTAVNSVELESGKQCYMILKELGELEDAILENQSKLDACDLLCYTYDSSDPDSFRHILDLRQRYPHLDNLPSVYTALKADQDRTVQRTEVQPDQYTEERRMPKPLHVSVTWGSVSEFFVHLAESATFPSTVFPKDEEDATDRTGLYIALGATVCAAAAFVIIWRKSVAAHKEKTHINVVVIGHVDSGKSTTTGHLIYKCGGIDKRTIEKFEKEAAELGKGSFKYAWVLDKLKAERERGITIDIALWKFETPKYYVTVSLYTPLLNIPFLSFSPSLYDFLDYHSSFCRRLPPALDYHFDAPGHRDFIKNMITGTSQADCAILIIAAGTGEFEAGISKDGQTREHALLAYTLGVKQLIVAINKMDTTKWSEERFNEIIKETSSFIKKVGYNPKHVPFVPISGFNGDNMIDASPNCPWYKGWEKETKSKATGKTLLEAIDAIDPPSRPSDKPLRLPLQDVYKIGGIGTVPVGRVETGTIKAGMVVTFAPAGVTTEVKSVEMHHEQLTAGLPGDNVGFNVKNVSVKEIRRGNVAGDSKNDPPKGCDSFNAQVIVLNHPGQVGAGYAPVLDCHTAHIACKFSELLEKIDRRTGKSIENSPKFIKSGDAAIVKMVPSKPMCVEAFTEYPPLGRFAVRDMRQTVAVGVIKSVVKSDKSGAGKVTKAAVKAGAKK
;
A
#
# COMPACT_ATOMS: atom_id res chain seq x y z
N MET A 1 -15.33 5.05 -11.42
CA MET A 1 -15.09 5.19 -12.87
C MET A 1 -16.29 5.92 -13.44
N ALA A 2 -16.08 7.08 -14.06
CA ALA A 2 -17.16 7.80 -14.71
C ALA A 2 -17.59 7.01 -15.96
N THR A 3 -18.90 6.78 -16.11
CA THR A 3 -19.48 6.20 -17.32
C THR A 3 -20.12 7.33 -18.12
N VAL A 4 -19.69 7.56 -19.35
CA VAL A 4 -20.26 8.60 -20.22
C VAL A 4 -21.26 7.96 -21.17
N ARG A 5 -22.52 8.36 -21.08
CA ARG A 5 -23.59 7.91 -21.99
C ARG A 5 -23.86 8.96 -23.06
N ILE A 6 -23.56 8.60 -24.31
CA ILE A 6 -23.78 9.43 -25.51
C ILE A 6 -25.08 8.98 -26.17
N ALA A 7 -26.03 9.91 -26.34
CA ALA A 7 -27.24 9.68 -27.12
C ALA A 7 -27.08 10.30 -28.52
N VAL A 8 -27.10 9.47 -29.57
CA VAL A 8 -26.98 9.93 -30.96
C VAL A 8 -28.37 10.25 -31.49
N CYS A 9 -28.64 11.54 -31.72
CA CYS A 9 -29.93 12.09 -32.14
C CYS A 9 -29.81 12.72 -33.53
N GLY A 10 -30.94 12.87 -34.25
CA GLY A 10 -30.96 13.51 -35.56
C GLY A 10 -32.03 12.92 -36.48
N ASP A 11 -32.27 13.60 -37.59
CA ASP A 11 -33.35 13.25 -38.52
C ASP A 11 -33.11 11.94 -39.29
N GLU A 12 -34.16 11.41 -39.91
CA GLU A 12 -34.05 10.19 -40.70
C GLU A 12 -33.15 10.43 -41.93
N GLY A 13 -32.28 9.48 -42.25
CA GLY A 13 -31.36 9.60 -43.38
C GLY A 13 -30.08 10.42 -43.13
N THR A 14 -29.86 11.00 -41.94
CA THR A 14 -28.62 11.74 -41.61
C THR A 14 -27.39 10.86 -41.38
N GLY A 15 -27.56 9.53 -41.33
CA GLY A 15 -26.44 8.57 -41.26
C GLY A 15 -25.96 8.21 -39.84
N LYS A 16 -26.82 8.36 -38.82
CA LYS A 16 -26.54 8.03 -37.41
C LYS A 16 -25.95 6.63 -37.20
N SER A 17 -26.68 5.59 -37.61
CA SER A 17 -26.25 4.19 -37.45
C SER A 17 -25.00 3.86 -38.27
N SER A 18 -24.82 4.53 -39.41
CA SER A 18 -23.60 4.42 -40.22
C SER A 18 -22.38 5.01 -39.50
N LEU A 19 -22.54 6.14 -38.82
CA LEU A 19 -21.49 6.79 -38.02
C LEU A 19 -21.02 5.89 -36.86
N ILE A 20 -21.97 5.26 -36.15
CA ILE A 20 -21.68 4.35 -35.04
C ILE A 20 -21.02 3.05 -35.55
N THR A 21 -21.52 2.49 -36.66
CA THR A 21 -20.94 1.27 -37.24
C THR A 21 -19.52 1.51 -37.75
N SER A 22 -19.29 2.68 -38.35
CA SER A 22 -18.00 3.15 -38.83
C SER A 22 -16.99 3.24 -37.67
N LEU A 23 -17.39 3.81 -36.52
CA LEU A 23 -16.57 3.85 -35.29
C LEU A 23 -16.18 2.44 -34.77
N VAL A 24 -17.08 1.46 -34.83
CA VAL A 24 -16.84 0.12 -34.24
C VAL A 24 -16.01 -0.79 -35.14
N LYS A 25 -16.13 -0.64 -36.46
CA LYS A 25 -15.54 -1.57 -37.43
C LYS A 25 -14.34 -1.02 -38.19
N ASP A 26 -14.02 0.27 -38.04
CA ASP A 26 -13.02 0.99 -38.84
C ASP A 26 -13.20 0.85 -40.37
N VAL A 27 -14.39 0.40 -40.82
CA VAL A 27 -14.74 0.17 -42.23
C VAL A 27 -16.20 0.57 -42.46
N PHE A 28 -16.48 1.26 -43.58
CA PHE A 28 -17.84 1.60 -43.98
C PHE A 28 -18.59 0.34 -44.45
N VAL A 29 -19.73 0.03 -43.83
CA VAL A 29 -20.53 -1.14 -44.16
C VAL A 29 -21.53 -0.80 -45.27
N THR A 30 -21.40 -1.48 -46.42
CA THR A 30 -22.23 -1.26 -47.62
C THR A 30 -23.53 -2.08 -47.66
N HIS A 31 -23.71 -3.04 -46.75
CA HIS A 31 -24.93 -3.84 -46.62
C HIS A 31 -25.99 -3.12 -45.76
N LYS A 32 -27.29 -3.48 -45.90
CA LYS A 32 -28.41 -2.91 -45.13
C LYS A 32 -28.12 -2.94 -43.62
N ILE A 33 -27.78 -1.78 -43.06
CA ILE A 33 -27.61 -1.56 -41.61
C ILE A 33 -29.00 -1.53 -40.96
N GLN A 34 -29.12 -2.06 -39.75
CA GLN A 34 -30.37 -1.92 -38.98
C GLN A 34 -30.65 -0.43 -38.71
N PRO A 35 -31.92 0.01 -38.76
CA PRO A 35 -32.27 1.42 -38.56
C PRO A 35 -31.95 1.94 -37.15
N ILE A 36 -31.80 1.06 -36.16
CA ILE A 36 -31.38 1.37 -34.79
C ILE A 36 -30.43 0.27 -34.33
N LEU A 37 -29.27 0.66 -33.82
CA LEU A 37 -28.30 -0.28 -33.25
C LEU A 37 -28.56 -0.54 -31.76
N PRO A 38 -28.28 -1.75 -31.25
CA PRO A 38 -28.31 -2.02 -29.82
C PRO A 38 -27.25 -1.15 -29.09
N PRO A 39 -27.45 -0.83 -27.79
CA PRO A 39 -26.51 -0.02 -27.02
C PRO A 39 -25.10 -0.62 -27.05
N ILE A 40 -24.11 0.18 -27.43
CA ILE A 40 -22.72 -0.25 -27.55
C ILE A 40 -21.94 0.32 -26.37
N THR A 41 -21.21 -0.54 -25.66
CA THR A 41 -20.30 -0.09 -24.59
C THR A 41 -18.87 -0.28 -25.06
N LEU A 42 -18.15 0.84 -25.18
CA LEU A 42 -16.72 0.85 -25.50
C LEU A 42 -15.94 0.78 -24.18
N PRO A 43 -15.09 -0.25 -23.97
CA PRO A 43 -14.20 -0.30 -22.82
C PRO A 43 -13.17 0.85 -22.89
N PRO A 44 -12.61 1.28 -21.75
CA PRO A 44 -11.62 2.35 -21.71
C PRO A 44 -10.38 1.98 -22.53
N SER A 45 -10.19 2.65 -23.68
CA SER A 45 -9.09 2.44 -24.63
C SER A 45 -8.27 3.72 -24.82
N ILE A 46 -7.06 3.59 -25.40
CA ILE A 46 -6.01 4.63 -25.57
C ILE A 46 -6.51 5.93 -26.26
N THR A 47 -7.65 5.89 -26.95
CA THR A 47 -8.27 7.04 -27.62
C THR A 47 -9.24 7.85 -26.75
N THR A 48 -9.55 7.40 -25.53
CA THR A 48 -10.44 8.10 -24.59
C THR A 48 -9.64 8.87 -23.53
N PRO A 49 -9.98 10.13 -23.21
CA PRO A 49 -9.43 10.78 -22.02
C PRO A 49 -9.86 10.02 -20.76
N GLU A 50 -8.94 9.80 -19.82
CA GLU A 50 -9.19 9.38 -18.42
C GLU A 50 -9.91 8.04 -18.14
N HIS A 51 -9.62 6.95 -18.86
CA HIS A 51 -10.15 5.61 -18.50
C HIS A 51 -11.69 5.56 -18.34
N VAL A 52 -12.40 6.36 -19.12
CA VAL A 52 -13.87 6.47 -19.08
C VAL A 52 -14.50 5.33 -19.86
N THR A 53 -15.57 4.75 -19.33
CA THR A 53 -16.36 3.76 -20.07
C THR A 53 -17.46 4.50 -20.85
N THR A 54 -17.47 4.36 -22.18
CA THR A 54 -18.40 5.12 -23.04
C THR A 54 -19.53 4.22 -23.52
N SER A 55 -20.77 4.58 -23.21
CA SER A 55 -21.98 3.91 -23.69
C SER A 55 -22.61 4.75 -24.80
N ILE A 56 -22.69 4.23 -26.01
CA ILE A 56 -23.30 4.89 -27.16
C ILE A 56 -24.68 4.28 -27.40
N VAL A 57 -25.70 5.14 -27.48
CA VAL A 57 -27.09 4.74 -27.78
C VAL A 57 -27.53 5.43 -29.07
N ASP A 58 -27.95 4.61 -30.04
CA ASP A 58 -28.57 5.07 -31.28
C ASP A 58 -30.07 5.33 -31.04
N THR A 59 -30.59 6.46 -31.52
CA THR A 59 -31.99 6.84 -31.30
C THR A 59 -32.71 7.17 -32.60
N SER A 60 -34.01 6.90 -32.65
CA SER A 60 -34.87 7.20 -33.81
C SER A 60 -35.70 8.46 -33.61
N ALA A 61 -35.93 9.18 -34.71
CA ALA A 61 -36.79 10.36 -34.75
C ALA A 61 -38.26 10.03 -35.11
N LEU A 62 -38.60 8.76 -35.32
CA LEU A 62 -39.94 8.33 -35.72
C LEU A 62 -40.99 8.63 -34.63
N PRO A 63 -42.21 9.05 -34.98
CA PRO A 63 -43.26 9.40 -34.00
C PRO A 63 -43.58 8.28 -33.00
N GLN A 64 -43.49 7.03 -33.46
CA GLN A 64 -43.75 5.81 -32.70
C GLN A 64 -42.66 5.45 -31.68
N GLU A 65 -41.47 6.06 -31.75
CA GLU A 65 -40.36 5.83 -30.80
C GLU A 65 -40.04 7.04 -29.92
N ARG A 66 -40.87 8.10 -29.97
CA ARG A 66 -40.68 9.33 -29.19
C ARG A 66 -40.54 9.11 -27.68
N ASP A 67 -41.27 8.15 -27.13
CA ASP A 67 -41.17 7.80 -25.70
C ASP A 67 -39.82 7.16 -25.34
N ASN A 68 -39.24 6.39 -26.26
CA ASN A 68 -37.91 5.81 -26.10
C ASN A 68 -36.83 6.90 -26.23
N LEU A 69 -36.92 7.75 -27.26
CA LEU A 69 -36.06 8.93 -27.43
C LEU A 69 -36.07 9.82 -26.17
N ARG A 70 -37.26 10.12 -25.63
CA ARG A 70 -37.40 10.90 -24.39
C ARG A 70 -36.71 10.25 -23.20
N ARG A 71 -36.81 8.93 -23.07
CA ARG A 71 -36.19 8.15 -21.98
C ARG A 71 -34.67 8.16 -22.11
N GLU A 72 -34.15 7.99 -23.31
CA GLU A 72 -32.71 7.91 -23.58
C GLU A 72 -32.03 9.28 -23.45
N VAL A 73 -32.65 10.34 -23.96
CA VAL A 73 -32.15 11.73 -23.82
C VAL A 73 -32.13 12.18 -22.35
N ARG A 74 -33.08 11.75 -21.52
CA ARG A 74 -33.07 12.04 -20.07
C ARG A 74 -31.98 11.31 -19.29
N LYS A 75 -31.47 10.20 -19.82
CA LYS A 75 -30.44 9.36 -19.17
C LYS A 75 -29.04 9.65 -19.69
N CYS A 76 -28.90 10.39 -20.79
CA CYS A 76 -27.61 10.68 -21.41
C CYS A 76 -26.82 11.75 -20.64
N ASN A 77 -25.50 11.72 -20.79
CA ASN A 77 -24.61 12.75 -20.28
C ASN A 77 -24.25 13.78 -21.35
N VAL A 78 -24.38 13.42 -22.63
CA VAL A 78 -24.11 14.26 -23.80
C VAL A 78 -24.96 13.79 -24.99
N ILE A 79 -25.39 14.73 -25.81
CA ILE A 79 -26.16 14.47 -27.04
C ILE A 79 -25.26 14.71 -28.25
N LEU A 80 -25.13 13.73 -29.14
CA LEU A 80 -24.51 13.91 -30.44
C LEU A 80 -25.63 14.13 -31.47
N LEU A 81 -25.82 15.36 -31.93
CA LEU A 81 -26.88 15.73 -32.87
C LEU A 81 -26.34 15.73 -34.30
N VAL A 82 -26.80 14.78 -35.11
CA VAL A 82 -26.30 14.53 -36.47
C VAL A 82 -27.24 15.13 -37.52
N TYR A 83 -26.70 15.97 -38.40
CA TYR A 83 -27.38 16.54 -39.57
C TYR A 83 -26.56 16.28 -40.84
N ALA A 84 -27.18 16.35 -42.02
CA ALA A 84 -26.51 16.04 -43.29
C ALA A 84 -26.90 16.94 -44.47
N ASP A 85 -28.06 17.58 -44.42
CA ASP A 85 -28.59 18.45 -45.48
C ASP A 85 -29.17 19.74 -44.87
N HIS A 86 -29.46 20.72 -45.74
CA HIS A 86 -30.00 22.03 -45.35
C HIS A 86 -31.32 21.90 -44.57
N TYR A 87 -32.15 20.90 -44.91
CA TYR A 87 -33.39 20.62 -44.19
C TYR A 87 -33.14 20.17 -42.74
N SER A 88 -32.24 19.21 -42.53
CA SER A 88 -31.90 18.75 -41.17
C SER A 88 -31.21 19.84 -40.35
N TYR A 89 -30.46 20.74 -41.01
CA TYR A 89 -29.81 21.88 -40.37
C TYR A 89 -30.83 22.89 -39.81
N GLU A 90 -31.80 23.34 -40.61
CA GLU A 90 -32.85 24.26 -40.13
C GLU A 90 -33.66 23.67 -38.95
N ARG A 91 -33.85 22.35 -38.95
CA ARG A 91 -34.55 21.64 -37.87
C ARG A 91 -33.79 21.59 -36.54
N ILE A 92 -32.49 21.91 -36.51
CA ILE A 92 -31.73 22.02 -35.26
C ILE A 92 -32.34 23.12 -34.39
N GLY A 93 -32.47 24.34 -34.94
CA GLY A 93 -33.03 25.50 -34.24
C GLY A 93 -34.56 25.44 -34.09
N LEU A 94 -35.26 24.94 -35.11
CA LEU A 94 -36.75 24.93 -35.13
C LEU A 94 -37.37 23.80 -34.29
N PHE A 95 -36.69 22.66 -34.15
CA PHE A 95 -37.27 21.46 -33.53
C PHE A 95 -36.38 20.87 -32.43
N TRP A 96 -35.15 20.48 -32.74
CA TRP A 96 -34.33 19.66 -31.82
C TRP A 96 -33.94 20.40 -30.54
N MET A 97 -33.45 21.65 -30.64
CA MET A 97 -33.07 22.44 -29.47
C MET A 97 -34.27 22.84 -28.59
N PRO A 98 -35.38 23.37 -29.13
CA PRO A 98 -36.60 23.59 -28.34
C PRO A 98 -37.15 22.30 -27.71
N TYR A 99 -37.03 21.17 -28.41
CA TYR A 99 -37.47 19.87 -27.89
C TYR A 99 -36.63 19.43 -26.69
N PHE A 100 -35.29 19.51 -26.74
CA PHE A 100 -34.44 19.18 -25.59
C PHE A 100 -34.74 20.06 -24.37
N ARG A 101 -34.95 21.37 -24.58
CA ARG A 101 -35.39 22.30 -23.53
C ARG A 101 -36.74 21.90 -22.93
N SER A 102 -37.71 21.50 -23.75
CA SER A 102 -39.04 21.04 -23.28
C SER A 102 -38.96 19.76 -22.42
N LEU A 103 -37.92 18.94 -22.60
CA LEU A 103 -37.70 17.73 -21.82
C LEU A 103 -37.07 17.98 -20.45
N GLY A 104 -36.56 19.20 -20.21
CA GLY A 104 -35.83 19.60 -19.01
C GLY A 104 -34.40 19.06 -18.95
N VAL A 105 -33.80 18.74 -20.10
CA VAL A 105 -32.46 18.15 -20.19
C VAL A 105 -31.44 19.26 -20.44
N ASN A 106 -30.52 19.44 -19.49
CA ASN A 106 -29.44 20.43 -19.55
C ASN A 106 -28.08 19.73 -19.65
N VAL A 107 -27.87 19.03 -20.77
CA VAL A 107 -26.64 18.29 -21.09
C VAL A 107 -25.98 18.93 -22.31
N PRO A 108 -24.64 18.85 -22.43
CA PRO A 108 -23.95 19.37 -23.60
C PRO A 108 -24.41 18.67 -24.89
N VAL A 109 -24.48 19.44 -25.97
CA VAL A 109 -24.83 18.99 -27.33
C VAL A 109 -23.62 19.18 -28.23
N VAL A 110 -23.19 18.12 -28.92
CA VAL A 110 -22.17 18.20 -29.96
C VAL A 110 -22.87 18.10 -31.31
N LEU A 111 -22.70 19.12 -32.16
CA LEU A 111 -23.23 19.15 -33.51
C LEU A 111 -22.31 18.38 -34.46
N CYS A 112 -22.89 17.49 -35.27
CA CYS A 112 -22.15 16.66 -36.20
C CYS A 112 -22.75 16.77 -37.61
N ALA A 113 -22.02 17.39 -38.52
CA ALA A 113 -22.36 17.45 -39.94
C ALA A 113 -21.82 16.19 -40.63
N ASN A 114 -22.67 15.23 -40.95
CA ASN A 114 -22.29 13.96 -41.58
C ASN A 114 -22.55 13.99 -43.10
N LYS A 115 -21.89 13.10 -43.85
CA LYS A 115 -21.88 13.03 -45.34
C LYS A 115 -21.13 14.18 -46.03
N SER A 116 -20.04 14.67 -45.43
CA SER A 116 -19.19 15.69 -46.06
C SER A 116 -18.59 15.23 -47.40
N ASP A 117 -18.58 13.93 -47.71
CA ASP A 117 -18.17 13.35 -48.99
C ASP A 117 -19.09 13.73 -50.18
N LEU A 118 -20.29 14.26 -49.89
CA LEU A 118 -21.23 14.71 -50.93
C LEU A 118 -21.11 16.21 -51.26
N SER A 119 -20.21 16.94 -50.58
CA SER A 119 -19.99 18.38 -50.78
C SER A 119 -18.67 18.65 -51.51
N ASP A 120 -18.67 19.56 -52.50
CA ASP A 120 -17.49 19.88 -53.33
C ASP A 120 -16.32 20.44 -52.49
N SER A 121 -15.12 19.88 -52.71
CA SER A 121 -13.91 20.08 -51.90
C SER A 121 -13.35 21.51 -51.86
N ASN A 122 -13.78 22.42 -52.74
CA ASN A 122 -13.31 23.81 -52.80
C ASN A 122 -14.18 24.82 -52.04
N ALA A 123 -15.33 24.41 -51.48
CA ALA A 123 -16.21 25.25 -50.65
C ALA A 123 -16.09 24.96 -49.14
N ALA A 124 -15.12 24.13 -48.75
CA ALA A 124 -15.06 23.53 -47.41
C ALA A 124 -14.72 24.51 -46.27
N THR A 125 -13.99 25.60 -46.55
CA THR A 125 -13.52 26.55 -45.52
C THR A 125 -14.49 27.71 -45.31
N THR A 126 -15.17 28.17 -46.37
CA THR A 126 -16.05 29.36 -46.33
C THR A 126 -17.45 29.06 -45.77
N VAL A 127 -17.96 27.84 -45.94
CA VAL A 127 -19.30 27.44 -45.42
C VAL A 127 -19.29 27.16 -43.90
N VAL A 128 -18.12 26.84 -43.33
CA VAL A 128 -17.98 26.53 -41.89
C VAL A 128 -18.17 27.77 -41.02
N GLU A 129 -17.74 28.95 -41.48
CA GLU A 129 -17.93 30.20 -40.75
C GLU A 129 -19.36 30.75 -40.88
N GLU A 130 -20.03 30.56 -42.03
CA GLU A 130 -21.40 31.07 -42.24
C GLU A 130 -22.51 30.20 -41.63
N GLU A 131 -22.34 28.87 -41.55
CA GLU A 131 -23.37 27.96 -41.00
C GLU A 131 -23.18 27.61 -39.50
N MET A 132 -21.95 27.47 -39.00
CA MET A 132 -21.75 26.92 -37.65
C MET A 132 -21.73 27.98 -36.53
N LEU A 133 -21.17 29.16 -36.79
CA LEU A 133 -21.03 30.23 -35.80
C LEU A 133 -22.37 30.83 -35.31
N PRO A 134 -23.39 31.07 -36.17
CA PRO A 134 -24.66 31.65 -35.72
C PRO A 134 -25.43 30.73 -34.75
N VAL A 135 -25.43 29.42 -35.01
CA VAL A 135 -26.17 28.43 -34.20
C VAL A 135 -25.49 28.23 -32.84
N MET A 136 -24.15 28.22 -32.79
CA MET A 136 -23.40 28.17 -31.53
C MET A 136 -23.58 29.45 -30.69
N ALA A 137 -23.80 30.61 -31.33
CA ALA A 137 -24.12 31.85 -30.63
C ALA A 137 -25.56 31.86 -30.08
N GLU A 138 -26.51 31.26 -30.80
CA GLU A 138 -27.93 31.21 -30.42
C GLU A 138 -28.22 30.17 -29.31
N PHE A 139 -27.55 29.02 -29.34
CA PHE A 139 -27.80 27.91 -28.41
C PHE A 139 -26.56 27.54 -27.58
N LYS A 140 -26.55 27.97 -26.31
CA LYS A 140 -25.43 27.78 -25.36
C LYS A 140 -25.20 26.33 -24.94
N GLU A 141 -26.19 25.47 -25.15
CA GLU A 141 -26.08 24.04 -24.88
C GLU A 141 -25.20 23.33 -25.92
N ILE A 142 -24.92 23.97 -27.05
CA ILE A 142 -24.04 23.45 -28.10
C ILE A 142 -22.59 23.76 -27.72
N ASP A 143 -21.85 22.70 -27.39
CA ASP A 143 -20.47 22.79 -26.91
C ASP A 143 -19.47 22.91 -28.08
N SER A 144 -19.64 22.04 -29.08
CA SER A 144 -18.70 21.89 -30.19
C SER A 144 -19.43 21.49 -31.48
N CYS A 145 -18.85 21.84 -32.62
CA CYS A 145 -19.35 21.45 -33.94
C CYS A 145 -18.25 20.76 -34.76
N ILE A 146 -18.59 19.68 -35.47
CA ILE A 146 -17.63 18.90 -36.26
C ILE A 146 -18.22 18.39 -37.57
N ARG A 147 -17.41 18.39 -38.63
CA ARG A 147 -17.75 17.76 -39.92
C ARG A 147 -17.17 16.36 -39.97
N THR A 148 -17.96 15.40 -40.44
CA THR A 148 -17.63 13.99 -40.49
C THR A 148 -18.08 13.34 -41.81
N SER A 149 -17.36 12.31 -42.23
CA SER A 149 -17.84 11.38 -43.26
C SER A 149 -17.69 9.95 -42.75
N ALA A 150 -18.82 9.29 -42.49
CA ALA A 150 -18.84 7.87 -42.15
C ALA A 150 -18.26 6.98 -43.27
N ARG A 151 -18.33 7.43 -44.54
CA ARG A 151 -17.87 6.69 -45.72
C ARG A 151 -16.35 6.74 -45.87
N GLU A 152 -15.77 7.92 -45.69
CA GLU A 152 -14.32 8.15 -45.80
C GLU A 152 -13.58 7.98 -44.47
N HIS A 153 -14.30 7.71 -43.38
CA HIS A 153 -13.77 7.71 -42.00
C HIS A 153 -13.17 9.04 -41.54
N LEU A 154 -13.62 10.14 -42.13
CA LEU A 154 -13.15 11.48 -41.79
C LEU A 154 -13.78 11.94 -40.46
N ASN A 155 -12.93 12.26 -39.47
CA ASN A 155 -13.28 12.83 -38.16
C ASN A 155 -14.31 12.06 -37.32
N VAL A 156 -14.60 10.80 -37.66
CA VAL A 156 -15.56 9.96 -36.92
C VAL A 156 -15.08 9.78 -35.47
N ASN A 157 -13.82 9.42 -35.27
CA ASN A 157 -13.22 9.26 -33.93
C ASN A 157 -13.24 10.57 -33.13
N GLU A 158 -12.99 11.70 -33.79
CA GLU A 158 -12.93 13.02 -33.16
C GLU A 158 -14.31 13.49 -32.67
N ALA A 159 -15.39 13.17 -33.39
CA ALA A 159 -16.75 13.50 -32.96
C ALA A 159 -17.15 12.84 -31.63
N PHE A 160 -16.80 11.57 -31.46
CA PHE A 160 -17.04 10.85 -30.21
C PHE A 160 -16.06 11.26 -29.10
N PHE A 161 -14.84 11.68 -29.46
CA PHE A 161 -13.88 12.27 -28.52
C PHE A 161 -14.37 13.60 -27.95
N LEU A 162 -14.90 14.51 -28.79
CA LEU A 162 -15.50 15.77 -28.35
C LEU A 162 -16.68 15.54 -27.41
N CYS A 163 -17.52 14.54 -27.69
CA CYS A 163 -18.62 14.16 -26.79
C CYS A 163 -18.11 13.73 -25.41
N GLN A 164 -17.01 12.96 -25.35
CA GLN A 164 -16.40 12.57 -24.07
C GLN A 164 -15.83 13.80 -23.35
N LYS A 165 -15.11 14.66 -24.07
CA LYS A 165 -14.50 15.88 -23.54
C LYS A 165 -15.52 16.82 -22.90
N ALA A 166 -16.67 17.01 -23.54
CA ALA A 166 -17.75 17.87 -23.04
C ALA A 166 -18.28 17.40 -21.67
N VAL A 167 -18.17 16.11 -21.36
CA VAL A 167 -18.60 15.53 -20.07
C VAL A 167 -17.47 15.49 -19.05
N THR A 168 -16.24 15.15 -19.46
CA THR A 168 -15.10 15.05 -18.54
C THR A 168 -14.57 16.42 -18.11
N HIS A 169 -14.70 17.44 -18.96
CA HIS A 169 -14.15 18.78 -18.75
C HIS A 169 -15.21 19.88 -18.99
N PRO A 170 -16.29 19.97 -18.21
CA PRO A 170 -17.39 20.91 -18.47
C PRO A 170 -16.97 22.37 -18.27
N VAL A 171 -17.31 23.26 -19.21
CA VAL A 171 -17.00 24.71 -19.11
C VAL A 171 -17.91 25.42 -18.12
N ALA A 172 -19.18 25.01 -18.04
CA ALA A 172 -20.22 25.73 -17.32
C ALA A 172 -19.92 25.98 -15.82
N PRO A 173 -19.28 25.09 -15.04
CA PRO A 173 -18.92 25.37 -13.66
C PRO A 173 -17.79 26.40 -13.50
N ILE A 174 -16.93 26.55 -14.50
CA ILE A 174 -15.70 27.34 -14.41
C ILE A 174 -15.91 28.78 -14.91
N TYR A 175 -16.58 28.95 -16.05
CA TYR A 175 -16.59 30.20 -16.79
C TYR A 175 -18.00 30.64 -17.16
N ASP A 176 -18.29 31.94 -16.99
CA ASP A 176 -19.51 32.57 -17.49
C ASP A 176 -19.21 33.29 -18.81
N ALA A 177 -19.71 32.72 -19.90
CA ALA A 177 -19.55 33.27 -21.25
C ALA A 177 -20.34 34.57 -21.49
N LYS A 178 -21.34 34.92 -20.66
CA LYS A 178 -22.06 36.21 -20.80
C LYS A 178 -21.23 37.38 -20.29
N GLU A 179 -20.70 37.21 -19.09
CA GLU A 179 -19.91 38.23 -18.38
C GLU A 179 -18.43 38.18 -18.75
N SER A 180 -18.03 37.16 -19.53
CA SER A 180 -16.63 36.86 -19.85
C SER A 180 -15.72 36.81 -18.61
N THR A 181 -16.18 36.14 -17.56
CA THR A 181 -15.50 36.05 -16.26
C THR A 181 -15.53 34.64 -15.69
N LEU A 182 -14.52 34.30 -14.87
CA LEU A 182 -14.51 33.06 -14.10
C LEU A 182 -15.54 33.13 -12.97
N LYS A 183 -16.20 32.02 -12.67
CA LYS A 183 -17.19 31.96 -11.58
C LYS A 183 -16.51 32.05 -10.21
N PRO A 184 -17.17 32.62 -9.18
CA PRO A 184 -16.57 32.79 -7.85
C PRO A 184 -16.01 31.51 -7.22
N ALA A 185 -16.70 30.37 -7.39
CA ALA A 185 -16.24 29.07 -6.90
C ALA A 185 -14.95 28.61 -7.59
N ALA A 186 -14.80 28.87 -8.89
CA ALA A 186 -13.60 28.54 -9.65
C ALA A 186 -12.42 29.44 -9.23
N ILE A 187 -12.69 30.73 -9.00
CA ILE A 187 -11.71 31.68 -8.46
C ILE A 187 -11.20 31.23 -7.08
N SER A 188 -12.10 30.85 -6.18
CA SER A 188 -11.72 30.34 -4.85
C SER A 188 -10.86 29.06 -4.94
N ALA A 189 -11.24 28.12 -5.80
CA ALA A 189 -10.47 26.89 -6.02
C ALA A 189 -9.07 27.18 -6.57
N LEU A 190 -8.96 28.05 -7.59
CA LEU A 190 -7.69 28.42 -8.20
C LEU A 190 -6.79 29.22 -7.24
N ARG A 191 -7.36 30.13 -6.43
CA ARG A 191 -6.61 30.86 -5.39
C ARG A 191 -6.03 29.92 -4.34
N ARG A 192 -6.78 28.91 -3.92
CA ARG A 192 -6.25 27.88 -3.02
C ARG A 192 -5.12 27.09 -3.68
N ILE A 193 -5.24 26.73 -4.96
CA ILE A 193 -4.19 26.01 -5.67
C ILE A 193 -2.92 26.86 -5.78
N PHE A 194 -3.06 28.16 -6.10
CA PHE A 194 -1.96 29.10 -6.09
C PHE A 194 -1.25 29.11 -4.74
N TYR A 195 -2.02 29.28 -3.65
CA TYR A 195 -1.51 29.25 -2.28
C TYR A 195 -0.73 27.97 -1.95
N LEU A 196 -1.17 26.81 -2.45
CA LEU A 196 -0.47 25.53 -2.20
C LEU A 196 0.79 25.34 -3.05
N CYS A 197 0.95 26.12 -4.12
CA CYS A 197 2.10 26.05 -5.02
C CYS A 197 3.18 27.06 -4.67
N ASP A 198 2.78 28.18 -4.07
CA ASP A 198 3.64 29.17 -3.43
C ASP A 198 4.20 28.58 -2.12
N LYS A 199 5.43 28.09 -2.15
CA LYS A 199 6.03 27.32 -1.04
C LYS A 199 6.68 28.21 0.00
N ASP A 200 7.14 29.39 -0.38
CA ASP A 200 7.75 30.37 0.51
C ASP A 200 6.75 31.46 0.96
N GLN A 201 5.51 31.44 0.46
CA GLN A 201 4.40 32.30 0.87
C GLN A 201 4.72 33.79 0.69
N ASP A 202 5.47 34.09 -0.38
CA ASP A 202 5.84 35.45 -0.78
C ASP A 202 4.78 36.12 -1.67
N GLY A 203 3.78 35.37 -2.12
CA GLY A 203 2.68 35.84 -2.96
C GLY A 203 2.99 35.79 -4.47
N LEU A 204 4.12 35.21 -4.87
CA LEU A 204 4.60 35.10 -6.24
C LEU A 204 5.01 33.64 -6.53
N LEU A 205 4.60 33.13 -7.70
CA LEU A 205 5.16 31.87 -8.19
C LEU A 205 6.45 32.17 -8.95
N ASN A 206 7.58 31.83 -8.34
CA ASN A 206 8.89 31.95 -8.98
C ASN A 206 9.09 30.84 -10.05
N ASP A 207 10.14 30.96 -10.86
CA ASP A 207 10.38 30.01 -11.96
C ASP A 207 10.47 28.56 -11.49
N LYS A 208 11.08 28.32 -10.33
CA LYS A 208 11.22 26.97 -9.77
C LYS A 208 9.87 26.40 -9.36
N GLU A 209 9.02 27.20 -8.73
CA GLU A 209 7.67 26.81 -8.32
C GLU A 209 6.76 26.59 -9.52
N ILE A 210 6.88 27.41 -10.57
CA ILE A 210 6.14 27.20 -11.82
C ILE A 210 6.56 25.87 -12.47
N HIS A 211 7.85 25.54 -12.48
CA HIS A 211 8.33 24.25 -12.97
C HIS A 211 7.79 23.08 -12.12
N GLU A 212 7.80 23.21 -10.79
CA GLU A 212 7.27 22.20 -9.88
C GLU A 212 5.75 22.03 -10.02
N PHE A 213 5.01 23.13 -10.16
CA PHE A 213 3.58 23.16 -10.47
C PHE A 213 3.28 22.48 -11.80
N GLN A 214 4.03 22.80 -12.86
CA GLN A 214 3.88 22.19 -14.18
C GLN A 214 4.13 20.68 -14.11
N MET A 215 5.23 20.27 -13.48
CA MET A 215 5.56 18.86 -13.28
C MET A 215 4.48 18.14 -12.48
N LYS A 216 3.92 18.78 -11.44
CA LYS A 216 2.85 18.21 -10.62
C LYS A 216 1.55 18.04 -11.40
N CYS A 217 1.12 19.04 -12.16
CA CYS A 217 -0.17 19.01 -12.86
C CYS A 217 -0.13 18.21 -14.17
N PHE A 218 0.94 18.33 -14.95
CA PHE A 218 0.99 17.86 -16.34
C PHE A 218 2.03 16.76 -16.60
N ASP A 219 2.84 16.39 -15.59
CA ASP A 219 3.89 15.37 -15.68
C ASP A 219 4.87 15.61 -16.86
N LYS A 220 5.04 16.87 -17.27
CA LYS A 220 5.92 17.33 -18.35
C LYS A 220 6.69 18.58 -17.93
N PRO A 221 8.00 18.68 -18.21
CA PRO A 221 8.75 19.91 -17.95
C PRO A 221 8.33 21.01 -18.93
N LEU A 222 8.32 22.26 -18.45
CA LEU A 222 8.15 23.45 -19.29
C LEU A 222 9.51 23.84 -19.86
N GLY A 223 9.59 24.27 -21.13
CA GLY A 223 10.80 24.89 -21.67
C GLY A 223 10.91 26.36 -21.23
N ASP A 224 12.14 26.86 -21.05
CA ASP A 224 12.38 28.25 -20.64
C ASP A 224 11.76 29.27 -21.61
N ASP A 225 11.75 28.96 -22.91
CA ASP A 225 11.12 29.79 -23.95
C ASP A 225 9.59 29.86 -23.78
N ASP A 226 8.95 28.75 -23.42
CA ASP A 226 7.50 28.69 -23.19
C ASP A 226 7.10 29.45 -21.92
N LEU A 227 7.93 29.38 -20.87
CA LEU A 227 7.74 30.14 -19.64
C LEU A 227 7.79 31.65 -19.90
N ASN A 228 8.79 32.10 -20.68
CA ASN A 228 8.92 33.50 -21.07
C ASN A 228 7.72 33.97 -21.93
N ASN A 229 7.21 33.10 -22.82
CA ASN A 229 6.02 33.38 -23.60
C ASN A 229 4.75 33.52 -22.72
N ILE A 230 4.63 32.71 -21.66
CA ILE A 230 3.53 32.83 -20.70
C ILE A 230 3.63 34.15 -19.93
N LYS A 231 4.80 34.49 -19.38
CA LYS A 231 5.04 35.76 -18.68
C LYS A 231 4.75 36.97 -19.58
N HIS A 232 5.23 36.96 -20.82
CA HIS A 232 4.94 38.01 -21.80
C HIS A 232 3.46 38.08 -22.18
N THR A 233 2.76 36.94 -22.21
CA THR A 233 1.32 36.92 -22.44
C THR A 233 0.57 37.52 -21.27
N ILE A 234 0.98 37.29 -20.03
CA ILE A 234 0.32 37.88 -18.86
C ILE A 234 0.60 39.39 -18.81
N SER A 235 1.85 39.81 -18.99
CA SER A 235 2.24 41.23 -18.94
C SER A 235 1.56 42.08 -20.00
N LYS A 236 1.29 41.52 -21.19
CA LYS A 236 0.54 42.20 -22.26
C LYS A 236 -0.91 42.52 -21.85
N TRP A 237 -1.52 41.74 -20.98
CA TRP A 237 -2.92 41.90 -20.58
C TRP A 237 -3.09 42.58 -19.23
N SER A 238 -2.15 42.41 -18.30
CA SER A 238 -2.15 43.10 -17.00
C SER A 238 -1.54 44.51 -17.05
N GLY A 239 -0.63 44.77 -17.99
CA GLY A 239 0.10 46.03 -18.10
C GLY A 239 1.30 46.16 -17.14
N GLU A 240 1.57 45.14 -16.32
CA GLU A 240 2.66 45.09 -15.35
C GLU A 240 3.75 44.10 -15.78
N SER A 241 5.01 44.43 -15.50
CA SER A 241 6.16 43.58 -15.84
C SER A 241 6.26 42.41 -14.86
N MET A 242 6.19 41.18 -15.36
CA MET A 242 6.23 39.93 -14.58
C MET A 242 7.64 39.31 -14.62
N GLU A 243 8.69 40.13 -14.46
CA GLU A 243 10.08 39.64 -14.48
C GLU A 243 10.40 38.75 -13.26
N GLU A 244 9.83 39.05 -12.10
CA GLU A 244 10.14 38.39 -10.82
C GLU A 244 9.30 37.12 -10.55
N GLY A 245 8.15 36.93 -11.20
CA GLY A 245 7.26 35.77 -10.98
C GLY A 245 5.83 36.01 -11.48
N ILE A 246 4.93 35.05 -11.25
CA ILE A 246 3.49 35.19 -11.55
C ILE A 246 2.74 35.35 -10.23
N ASP A 247 2.01 36.44 -10.06
CA ASP A 247 1.16 36.71 -8.89
C ASP A 247 -0.20 35.99 -8.97
N ALA A 248 -0.98 36.04 -7.88
CA ALA A 248 -2.27 35.37 -7.81
C ALA A 248 -3.27 35.86 -8.87
N GLU A 249 -3.29 37.16 -9.17
CA GLU A 249 -4.19 37.73 -10.18
C GLU A 249 -3.72 37.40 -11.61
N GLY A 250 -2.41 37.37 -11.86
CA GLY A 250 -1.82 36.86 -13.10
C GLY A 250 -2.11 35.39 -13.35
N PHE A 251 -2.08 34.55 -12.30
CA PHE A 251 -2.46 33.15 -12.37
C PHE A 251 -3.96 32.98 -12.72
N LEU A 252 -4.84 33.78 -12.13
CA LEU A 252 -6.27 33.78 -12.47
C LEU A 252 -6.51 34.27 -13.90
N LEU A 253 -5.80 35.32 -14.33
CA LEU A 253 -5.89 35.86 -15.69
C LEU A 253 -5.46 34.82 -16.74
N LEU A 254 -4.38 34.08 -16.48
CA LEU A 254 -3.93 33.00 -17.36
C LEU A 254 -5.00 31.91 -17.52
N ASN A 255 -5.62 31.48 -16.42
CA ASN A 255 -6.70 30.49 -16.45
C ASN A 255 -7.97 31.05 -17.12
N LYS A 256 -8.26 32.34 -16.96
CA LYS A 256 -9.35 33.02 -17.69
C LYS A 256 -9.09 32.98 -19.20
N VAL A 257 -7.88 33.28 -19.67
CA VAL A 257 -7.50 33.22 -21.09
C VAL A 257 -7.60 31.79 -21.63
N PHE A 258 -7.27 30.77 -20.82
CA PHE A 258 -7.49 29.38 -21.21
C PHE A 258 -8.97 29.05 -21.37
N ALA A 259 -9.84 29.55 -20.50
CA ALA A 259 -11.29 29.37 -20.66
C ALA A 259 -11.82 30.07 -21.92
N GLU A 260 -11.42 31.31 -22.19
CA GLU A 260 -11.82 32.08 -23.38
C GLU A 260 -11.38 31.42 -24.70
N LYS A 261 -10.20 30.82 -24.71
CA LYS A 261 -9.66 30.11 -25.89
C LYS A 261 -10.17 28.66 -26.02
N GLY A 262 -11.14 28.24 -25.22
CA GLY A 262 -11.69 26.87 -25.26
C GLY A 262 -10.72 25.79 -24.74
N ARG A 263 -9.69 26.17 -23.98
CA ARG A 263 -8.69 25.28 -23.35
C ARG A 263 -9.02 25.01 -21.86
N HIS A 264 -10.29 24.83 -21.55
CA HIS A 264 -10.79 24.54 -20.21
C HIS A 264 -10.31 23.19 -19.64
N GLU A 265 -9.84 22.27 -20.49
CA GLU A 265 -9.19 21.01 -20.09
C GLU A 265 -7.98 21.26 -19.17
N THR A 266 -7.15 22.25 -19.51
CA THR A 266 -5.98 22.62 -18.70
C THR A 266 -6.38 22.99 -17.26
N ILE A 267 -7.48 23.73 -17.11
CA ILE A 267 -8.01 24.16 -15.81
C ILE A 267 -8.52 22.95 -15.02
N TRP A 268 -9.22 22.03 -15.68
CA TRP A 268 -9.70 20.82 -15.03
C TRP A 268 -8.56 19.87 -14.63
N ILE A 269 -7.53 19.69 -15.44
CA ILE A 269 -6.36 18.88 -15.07
C ILE A 269 -5.75 19.40 -13.76
N ILE A 270 -5.58 20.73 -13.66
CA ILE A 270 -5.11 21.40 -12.44
C ILE A 270 -6.07 21.09 -11.28
N LEU A 271 -7.36 21.39 -11.41
CA LEU A 271 -8.37 21.16 -10.37
C LEU A 271 -8.42 19.69 -9.91
N ARG A 272 -8.37 18.71 -10.83
CA ARG A 272 -8.42 17.28 -10.52
C ARG A 272 -7.17 16.81 -9.80
N LYS A 273 -5.98 17.29 -10.18
CA LYS A 273 -4.73 16.97 -9.47
C LYS A 273 -4.79 17.41 -8.02
N PHE A 274 -5.40 18.57 -7.75
CA PHE A 274 -5.68 19.09 -6.41
C PHE A 274 -6.99 18.59 -5.78
N ASN A 275 -7.55 17.49 -6.30
CA ASN A 275 -8.65 16.72 -5.70
C ASN A 275 -10.03 17.41 -5.72
N TYR A 276 -10.25 18.37 -6.63
CA TYR A 276 -11.58 18.97 -6.85
C TYR A 276 -12.51 18.06 -7.67
N GLN A 277 -13.81 18.19 -7.39
CA GLN A 277 -14.92 17.56 -8.11
C GLN A 277 -15.54 18.51 -9.15
N ASP A 278 -16.51 18.03 -9.95
CA ASP A 278 -17.21 18.86 -10.95
C ASP A 278 -18.04 19.99 -10.32
N SER A 279 -18.44 19.80 -9.06
CA SER A 279 -19.06 20.82 -8.20
C SER A 279 -18.09 21.90 -7.70
N LEU A 280 -16.80 21.81 -8.06
CA LEU A 280 -15.72 22.65 -7.52
C LEU A 280 -15.55 22.57 -5.99
N SER A 281 -16.08 21.50 -5.38
CA SER A 281 -15.79 21.11 -4.00
C SER A 281 -14.68 20.06 -3.96
N LEU A 282 -13.91 20.01 -2.86
CA LEU A 282 -12.94 18.95 -2.64
C LEU A 282 -13.65 17.60 -2.45
N LYS A 283 -12.96 16.50 -2.79
CA LYS A 283 -13.52 15.16 -2.62
C LYS A 283 -13.79 14.84 -1.14
N ASP A 284 -14.97 14.34 -0.81
CA ASP A 284 -15.33 13.95 0.56
C ASP A 284 -14.35 12.92 1.15
N ASN A 285 -13.90 11.94 0.37
CA ASN A 285 -12.91 10.95 0.83
C ASN A 285 -11.52 11.55 1.10
N TYR A 286 -11.23 12.73 0.54
CA TYR A 286 -9.98 13.47 0.77
C TYR A 286 -10.08 14.35 2.02
N LEU A 287 -11.21 15.05 2.21
CA LEU A 287 -11.47 15.85 3.42
C LEU A 287 -11.73 14.98 4.66
N HIS A 288 -12.50 13.91 4.49
CA HIS A 288 -12.93 13.01 5.56
C HIS A 288 -12.54 11.56 5.22
N PRO A 289 -11.24 11.25 5.19
CA PRO A 289 -10.81 9.88 4.97
C PRO A 289 -11.27 9.01 6.15
N LYS A 290 -11.51 7.72 5.90
CA LYS A 290 -11.99 6.81 6.94
C LYS A 290 -10.93 6.64 8.03
N PHE A 291 -11.20 7.18 9.21
CA PHE A 291 -10.33 7.13 10.37
C PHE A 291 -11.14 6.77 11.61
N ASP A 292 -11.09 5.50 11.99
CA ASP A 292 -11.84 4.96 13.13
C ASP A 292 -10.95 4.85 14.36
N VAL A 293 -11.30 5.60 15.41
CA VAL A 293 -10.63 5.51 16.72
C VAL A 293 -11.37 4.49 17.59
N PRO A 294 -10.73 3.39 18.04
CA PRO A 294 -11.37 2.41 18.91
C PRO A 294 -11.92 3.02 20.21
N LYS A 295 -13.03 2.47 20.72
CA LYS A 295 -13.59 2.85 22.03
C LYS A 295 -12.51 2.61 23.10
N SER A 296 -12.08 3.67 23.81
CA SER A 296 -10.96 3.74 24.78
C SER A 296 -9.56 4.10 24.24
N SER A 297 -9.37 4.27 22.94
CA SER A 297 -8.16 4.88 22.35
C SER A 297 -8.35 6.38 22.13
N SER A 298 -7.26 7.11 21.88
CA SER A 298 -7.26 8.52 21.43
C SER A 298 -6.46 8.68 20.15
N ALA A 299 -6.69 9.75 19.41
CA ALA A 299 -5.80 10.17 18.33
C ALA A 299 -4.79 11.20 18.86
N GLU A 300 -3.58 11.16 18.32
CA GLU A 300 -2.52 12.12 18.59
C GLU A 300 -1.84 12.49 17.27
N LEU A 301 -1.15 13.64 17.24
CA LEU A 301 -0.30 13.98 16.10
C LEU A 301 0.86 12.97 15.99
N SER A 302 1.08 12.48 14.78
CA SER A 302 2.29 11.73 14.43
C SER A 302 3.49 12.68 14.36
N PRO A 303 4.74 12.17 14.35
CA PRO A 303 5.91 13.01 14.13
C PRO A 303 5.88 13.80 12.81
N VAL A 304 5.22 13.28 11.76
CA VAL A 304 5.12 13.95 10.46
C VAL A 304 4.10 15.09 10.51
N GLY A 305 2.92 14.84 11.10
CA GLY A 305 1.90 15.87 11.30
C GLY A 305 2.37 16.98 12.24
N TYR A 306 3.07 16.60 13.32
CA TYR A 306 3.70 17.55 14.24
C TYR A 306 4.68 18.47 13.51
N ARG A 307 5.59 17.88 12.71
CA ARG A 307 6.57 18.66 11.94
C ARG A 307 5.91 19.59 10.93
N PHE A 308 4.84 19.14 10.26
CA PHE A 308 4.10 19.98 9.34
C PHE A 308 3.55 21.24 10.02
N PHE A 309 2.95 21.12 11.21
CA PHE A 309 2.45 22.30 11.94
C PHE A 309 3.57 23.20 12.48
N VAL A 310 4.76 22.65 12.77
CA VAL A 310 5.95 23.45 13.09
C VAL A 310 6.43 24.24 11.87
N ASP A 311 6.60 23.57 10.74
CA ASP A 311 7.07 24.18 9.50
C ASP A 311 6.08 25.27 9.03
N LEU A 312 4.77 25.02 9.19
CA LEU A 312 3.71 26.00 8.88
C LEU A 312 3.75 27.23 9.80
N PHE A 313 3.97 27.04 11.11
CA PHE A 313 4.12 28.16 12.04
C PHE A 313 5.30 29.05 11.63
N LEU A 314 6.48 28.44 11.41
CA LEU A 314 7.71 29.15 11.06
C LEU A 314 7.62 29.87 9.72
N LEU A 315 6.80 29.37 8.79
CA LEU A 315 6.58 30.00 7.50
C LEU A 315 5.73 31.29 7.60
N HIS A 316 4.80 31.33 8.56
CA HIS A 316 3.85 32.44 8.72
C HIS A 316 4.22 33.46 9.80
N ASP A 317 5.16 33.13 10.69
CA ASP A 317 5.82 34.07 11.62
C ASP A 317 6.79 34.97 10.83
N LYS A 318 6.24 35.96 10.10
CA LYS A 318 7.01 36.76 9.13
C LYS A 318 7.89 37.78 9.83
N ASP A 319 7.46 38.28 10.98
CA ASP A 319 8.23 39.22 11.79
C ASP A 319 9.25 38.53 12.73
N ASN A 320 9.22 37.18 12.80
CA ASN A 320 10.09 36.35 13.65
C ASN A 320 10.01 36.75 15.13
N ASP A 321 8.84 37.23 15.58
CA ASP A 321 8.60 37.60 16.97
C ASP A 321 8.32 36.38 17.88
N GLY A 322 8.22 35.19 17.27
CA GLY A 322 7.95 33.93 17.96
C GLY A 322 6.47 33.71 18.30
N GLY A 323 5.56 34.48 17.70
CA GLY A 323 4.12 34.39 17.89
C GLY A 323 3.30 34.79 16.65
N LEU A 324 2.25 34.03 16.34
CA LEU A 324 1.35 34.39 15.24
C LEU A 324 0.36 35.48 15.68
N ASN A 325 0.40 36.62 15.00
CA ASN A 325 -0.59 37.70 15.16
C ASN A 325 -1.87 37.43 14.35
N ASP A 326 -2.91 38.26 14.54
CA ASP A 326 -4.22 38.05 13.90
C ASP A 326 -4.16 38.10 12.36
N MET A 327 -3.24 38.89 11.79
CA MET A 327 -3.10 39.04 10.34
C MET A 327 -2.35 37.85 9.71
N GLU A 328 -1.31 37.36 10.39
CA GLU A 328 -0.60 36.13 10.01
C GLU A 328 -1.49 34.90 10.12
N LEU A 329 -2.30 34.84 11.18
CA LEU A 329 -3.29 33.79 11.37
C LEU A 329 -4.35 33.81 10.26
N ALA A 330 -4.86 34.98 9.88
CA ALA A 330 -5.79 35.13 8.76
C ALA A 330 -5.17 34.68 7.43
N THR A 331 -3.87 34.95 7.23
CA THR A 331 -3.13 34.53 6.04
C THR A 331 -2.91 33.01 6.00
N LEU A 332 -2.58 32.40 7.14
CA LEU A 332 -2.41 30.94 7.30
C LEU A 332 -3.72 30.20 7.01
N PHE A 333 -4.86 30.72 7.46
CA PHE A 333 -6.16 30.11 7.25
C PHE A 333 -6.89 30.57 5.97
N ALA A 334 -6.29 31.43 5.15
CA ALA A 334 -6.84 31.86 3.86
C ALA A 334 -7.28 30.73 2.91
N PRO A 335 -6.57 29.57 2.79
CA PRO A 335 -7.02 28.46 1.93
C PRO A 335 -8.11 27.58 2.58
N THR A 336 -8.51 27.87 3.82
CA THR A 336 -9.44 27.07 4.62
C THR A 336 -10.78 27.80 4.75
N PRO A 337 -11.87 27.17 5.24
CA PRO A 337 -13.13 27.86 5.50
C PRO A 337 -13.10 28.81 6.72
N GLY A 338 -11.91 29.18 7.22
CA GLY A 338 -11.69 30.00 8.41
C GLY A 338 -11.15 29.18 9.57
N LEU A 339 -11.18 29.70 10.79
CA LEU A 339 -10.77 28.94 11.98
C LEU A 339 -11.70 27.74 12.21
N PRO A 340 -11.18 26.62 12.77
CA PRO A 340 -12.02 25.50 13.15
C PRO A 340 -13.16 25.96 14.07
N PRO A 341 -14.43 25.62 13.78
CA PRO A 341 -15.57 26.12 14.55
C PRO A 341 -15.50 25.78 16.05
N SER A 342 -14.87 24.66 16.40
CA SER A 342 -14.68 24.27 17.81
C SER A 342 -13.68 25.14 18.57
N TRP A 343 -12.80 25.86 17.88
CA TRP A 343 -11.85 26.76 18.54
C TRP A 343 -12.57 27.94 19.20
N ASP A 344 -13.67 28.42 18.61
CA ASP A 344 -14.52 29.44 19.24
C ASP A 344 -15.20 28.90 20.51
N GLU A 345 -15.63 27.63 20.51
CA GLU A 345 -16.20 26.97 21.70
C GLU A 345 -15.17 26.84 22.83
N PHE A 346 -13.89 26.67 22.48
CA PHE A 346 -12.79 26.60 23.44
C PHE A 346 -12.29 27.97 23.90
N ASP A 347 -12.83 29.08 23.40
CA ASP A 347 -12.35 30.45 23.69
C ASP A 347 -10.93 30.69 23.15
N PHE A 348 -10.61 30.19 21.96
CA PHE A 348 -9.35 30.48 21.26
C PHE A 348 -9.27 31.98 20.88
N PRO A 349 -8.09 32.64 21.00
CA PRO A 349 -6.77 32.13 21.41
C PRO A 349 -6.54 32.12 22.93
N SER A 350 -7.55 32.42 23.74
CA SER A 350 -7.44 32.49 25.19
C SER A 350 -7.32 31.11 25.89
N CYS A 351 -7.51 29.99 25.20
CA CYS A 351 -7.30 28.66 25.76
C CYS A 351 -5.86 28.15 25.72
N THR A 352 -4.93 28.89 25.10
CA THR A 352 -3.55 28.46 24.89
C THR A 352 -2.52 29.52 25.30
N VAL A 353 -1.23 29.17 25.25
CA VAL A 353 -0.11 30.05 25.64
C VAL A 353 0.12 31.13 24.59
N ARG A 354 0.35 32.35 25.07
CA ARG A 354 0.61 33.55 24.24
C ARG A 354 1.88 34.25 24.72
N ASN A 355 2.52 35.02 23.84
CA ASN A 355 3.64 35.88 24.22
C ASN A 355 3.12 37.14 24.96
N GLU A 356 4.04 38.01 25.40
CA GLU A 356 3.70 39.25 26.12
C GLU A 356 2.85 40.22 25.28
N ALA A 357 3.00 40.18 23.95
CA ALA A 357 2.20 40.96 23.00
C ALA A 357 0.78 40.39 22.78
N GLY A 358 0.50 39.17 23.27
CA GLY A 358 -0.78 38.49 23.10
C GLY A 358 -0.89 37.63 21.84
N HIS A 359 0.21 37.43 21.10
CA HIS A 359 0.29 36.56 19.92
C HIS A 359 0.47 35.09 20.33
N ILE A 360 0.05 34.16 19.47
CA ILE A 360 0.05 32.72 19.77
C ILE A 360 1.46 32.16 19.59
N THR A 361 2.08 31.65 20.66
CA THR A 361 3.44 31.07 20.56
C THR A 361 3.43 29.74 19.83
N LEU A 362 4.59 29.28 19.33
CA LEU A 362 4.73 27.94 18.75
C LEU A 362 4.25 26.83 19.71
N GLN A 363 4.54 26.99 21.00
CA GLN A 363 4.07 26.09 22.05
C GLN A 363 2.53 26.08 22.12
N GLY A 364 1.91 27.26 22.12
CA GLY A 364 0.47 27.40 22.14
C GLY A 364 -0.23 26.86 20.88
N TRP A 365 0.38 27.09 19.71
CA TRP A 365 -0.07 26.58 18.42
C TRP A 365 -0.10 25.05 18.37
N LEU A 366 1.00 24.40 18.77
CA LEU A 366 1.09 22.93 18.78
C LEU A 366 0.21 22.30 19.85
N ALA A 367 0.04 22.98 20.99
CA ALA A 367 -0.88 22.58 22.05
C ALA A 367 -2.33 22.59 21.54
N GLN A 368 -2.75 23.65 20.83
CA GLN A 368 -4.10 23.77 20.28
C GLN A 368 -4.39 22.67 19.25
N TRP A 369 -3.47 22.39 18.32
CA TRP A 369 -3.63 21.29 17.36
C TRP A 369 -3.61 19.91 18.02
N SER A 370 -2.81 19.72 19.07
CA SER A 370 -2.78 18.47 19.84
C SER A 370 -4.11 18.24 20.56
N MET A 371 -4.73 19.28 21.10
CA MET A 371 -6.07 19.22 21.70
C MET A 371 -7.14 18.92 20.65
N THR A 372 -7.13 19.64 19.52
CA THR A 372 -8.08 19.44 18.43
C THR A 372 -8.01 18.00 17.90
N THR A 373 -6.79 17.46 17.75
CA THR A 373 -6.58 16.07 17.33
C THR A 373 -7.14 15.07 18.34
N PHE A 374 -7.04 15.37 19.64
CA PHE A 374 -7.52 14.50 20.70
C PHE A 374 -9.06 14.50 20.80
N GLU A 375 -9.70 15.65 20.68
CA GLU A 375 -11.16 15.78 20.80
C GLU A 375 -11.90 15.51 19.48
N GLU A 376 -11.38 16.03 18.37
CA GLU A 376 -12.03 16.03 17.06
C GLU A 376 -11.06 15.67 15.92
N PRO A 377 -10.59 14.41 15.85
CA PRO A 377 -9.60 14.00 14.85
C PRO A 377 -10.03 14.27 13.40
N LYS A 378 -11.35 14.27 13.14
CA LYS A 378 -11.92 14.53 11.81
C LYS A 378 -11.67 15.97 11.34
N ILE A 379 -11.79 16.94 12.23
CA ILE A 379 -11.53 18.35 11.92
C ILE A 379 -10.05 18.55 11.62
N THR A 380 -9.16 17.90 12.39
CA THR A 380 -7.73 17.94 12.09
C THR A 380 -7.42 17.40 10.69
N LEU A 381 -8.03 16.28 10.29
CA LEU A 381 -7.83 15.70 8.95
C LEU A 381 -8.35 16.61 7.83
N GLU A 382 -9.50 17.24 8.05
CA GLU A 382 -10.10 18.21 7.12
C GLU A 382 -9.17 19.42 6.91
N TYR A 383 -8.67 20.01 8.00
CA TYR A 383 -7.77 21.17 7.92
C TYR A 383 -6.40 20.81 7.35
N LEU A 384 -5.85 19.64 7.66
CA LEU A 384 -4.64 19.12 6.99
C LEU A 384 -4.86 18.98 5.48
N ALA A 385 -6.05 18.55 5.05
CA ALA A 385 -6.38 18.45 3.63
C ALA A 385 -6.45 19.84 2.98
N TYR A 386 -7.06 20.83 3.63
CA TYR A 386 -7.13 22.21 3.16
C TYR A 386 -5.75 22.88 3.07
N LEU A 387 -4.92 22.72 4.10
CA LEU A 387 -3.56 23.28 4.19
C LEU A 387 -2.54 22.53 3.30
N GLY A 388 -2.96 21.48 2.58
CA GLY A 388 -2.12 20.81 1.59
C GLY A 388 -1.10 19.85 2.18
N PHE A 389 -1.39 19.23 3.32
CA PHE A 389 -0.55 18.17 3.86
C PHE A 389 -0.46 16.99 2.88
N GLU A 390 0.74 16.75 2.37
CA GLU A 390 1.05 15.63 1.49
C GLU A 390 2.02 14.67 2.18
N SER A 391 1.55 13.45 2.46
CA SER A 391 2.41 12.39 2.99
C SER A 391 3.00 11.56 1.83
N PRO A 392 4.31 11.26 1.85
CA PRO A 392 4.90 10.30 0.92
C PRO A 392 4.42 8.85 1.18
N GLU A 393 3.90 8.54 2.37
CA GLU A 393 3.40 7.20 2.68
C GLU A 393 1.98 6.97 2.10
N ARG A 394 1.63 5.71 1.76
CA ARG A 394 0.27 5.34 1.33
C ARG A 394 -0.71 5.53 2.51
N GLY A 395 -1.21 6.74 2.69
CA GLY A 395 -2.12 7.10 3.78
C GLY A 395 -2.76 8.50 3.68
N GLY A 396 -2.33 9.35 2.75
CA GLY A 396 -2.87 10.71 2.61
C GLY A 396 -2.75 11.51 3.91
N THR A 397 -3.80 12.24 4.28
CA THR A 397 -3.86 13.03 5.53
C THR A 397 -3.88 12.16 6.79
N ILE A 398 -4.29 10.87 6.70
CA ILE A 398 -4.30 9.95 7.87
C ILE A 398 -2.90 9.76 8.44
N ALA A 399 -1.86 9.79 7.59
CA ALA A 399 -0.47 9.63 8.03
C ALA A 399 -0.02 10.71 9.02
N ALA A 400 -0.71 11.86 9.06
CA ALA A 400 -0.43 12.91 10.02
C ALA A 400 -0.84 12.54 11.45
N LEU A 401 -1.75 11.57 11.61
CA LEU A 401 -2.30 11.15 12.90
C LEU A 401 -1.82 9.75 13.30
N LYS A 402 -1.76 9.48 14.60
CA LYS A 402 -1.53 8.15 15.18
C LYS A 402 -2.62 7.82 16.20
N VAL A 403 -3.04 6.56 16.25
CA VAL A 403 -4.00 6.07 17.25
C VAL A 403 -3.23 5.49 18.43
N THR A 404 -3.56 5.92 19.65
CA THR A 404 -2.94 5.42 20.88
C THR A 404 -3.48 4.05 21.28
N LYS A 405 -2.72 3.29 22.08
CA LYS A 405 -3.20 2.04 22.69
C LYS A 405 -4.44 2.31 23.54
N ALA A 406 -5.38 1.37 23.54
CA ALA A 406 -6.61 1.42 24.34
C ALA A 406 -6.32 1.62 25.85
N ARG A 407 -7.11 2.46 26.52
CA ARG A 407 -7.07 2.65 27.99
C ARG A 407 -7.46 1.34 28.66
N THR A 408 -6.54 0.73 29.41
CA THR A 408 -6.84 -0.44 30.24
C THR A 408 -6.97 0.00 31.71
N ARG A 409 -8.19 0.02 32.24
CA ARG A 409 -8.50 0.39 33.63
C ARG A 409 -8.20 -0.76 34.60
N ARG A 410 -6.97 -1.25 34.65
CA ARG A 410 -6.55 -2.30 35.60
C ARG A 410 -5.73 -1.66 36.74
N LYS A 411 -5.94 -2.09 37.99
CA LYS A 411 -5.20 -1.65 39.20
C LYS A 411 -3.67 -1.92 39.15
N ARG A 412 -3.13 -2.50 38.06
CA ARG A 412 -1.72 -2.86 37.85
C ARG A 412 -1.27 -2.53 36.41
N VAL A 413 -1.16 -1.25 36.07
CA VAL A 413 -0.58 -0.81 34.79
C VAL A 413 0.74 -0.10 35.06
N GLY A 414 1.78 -0.43 34.28
CA GLY A 414 3.03 0.33 34.24
C GLY A 414 2.89 1.66 33.50
N ARG A 415 4.02 2.27 33.13
CA ARG A 415 4.10 3.56 32.42
C ARG A 415 3.19 3.64 31.18
N VAL A 416 2.42 4.73 31.04
CA VAL A 416 1.62 5.05 29.86
C VAL A 416 2.48 5.74 28.79
N GLU A 417 2.41 5.29 27.54
CA GLU A 417 3.26 5.78 26.42
C GLU A 417 2.68 7.00 25.68
N ARG A 418 1.60 7.60 26.17
CA ARG A 418 0.90 8.74 25.53
C ARG A 418 1.65 10.06 25.68
N ASN A 419 1.28 11.01 24.83
CA ASN A 419 1.84 12.37 24.85
C ASN A 419 0.79 13.42 25.19
N VAL A 420 -0.51 13.15 25.02
CA VAL A 420 -1.59 14.08 25.35
C VAL A 420 -2.43 13.51 26.48
N PHE A 421 -2.68 14.30 27.53
CA PHE A 421 -3.44 13.91 28.72
C PHE A 421 -4.58 14.87 29.00
N LEU A 422 -5.79 14.34 29.19
CA LEU A 422 -6.97 15.11 29.60
C LEU A 422 -7.17 15.05 31.12
N CYS A 423 -7.22 16.22 31.76
CA CYS A 423 -7.45 16.35 33.20
C CYS A 423 -8.68 17.22 33.50
N TYR A 424 -9.60 16.69 34.31
CA TYR A 424 -10.74 17.45 34.82
C TYR A 424 -10.42 18.03 36.19
N VAL A 425 -10.61 19.35 36.34
CA VAL A 425 -10.39 20.09 37.59
C VAL A 425 -11.74 20.29 38.26
N LEU A 426 -11.97 19.57 39.36
CA LEU A 426 -13.23 19.51 40.09
C LEU A 426 -13.06 20.14 41.47
N GLY A 427 -14.09 20.83 41.99
CA GLY A 427 -13.99 21.51 43.29
C GLY A 427 -15.05 22.58 43.48
N ALA A 428 -15.22 23.04 44.72
CA ALA A 428 -16.23 24.03 45.07
C ALA A 428 -16.06 25.35 44.31
N ASN A 429 -17.12 26.15 44.22
CA ASN A 429 -17.02 27.53 43.74
C ASN A 429 -16.01 28.30 44.60
N VAL A 430 -15.31 29.27 44.01
CA VAL A 430 -14.31 30.10 44.70
C VAL A 430 -13.04 29.35 45.14
N SER A 431 -12.91 28.03 44.92
CA SER A 431 -11.74 27.26 45.36
C SER A 431 -10.42 27.63 44.67
N GLY A 432 -10.46 28.37 43.55
CA GLY A 432 -9.28 28.82 42.81
C GLY A 432 -9.02 28.08 41.49
N LYS A 433 -9.97 27.26 41.01
CA LYS A 433 -9.86 26.50 39.74
C LYS A 433 -9.47 27.36 38.53
N SER A 434 -10.22 28.44 38.26
CA SER A 434 -9.91 29.31 37.12
C SER A 434 -8.56 30.00 37.25
N SER A 435 -8.14 30.36 38.47
CA SER A 435 -6.81 30.94 38.72
C SER A 435 -5.70 29.93 38.43
N LEU A 436 -5.92 28.64 38.71
CA LEU A 436 -5.00 27.55 38.38
C LEU A 436 -4.88 27.36 36.85
N LEU A 437 -5.99 27.39 36.11
CA LEU A 437 -5.97 27.32 34.64
C LEU A 437 -5.23 28.53 34.04
N ASN A 438 -5.44 29.73 34.58
CA ASN A 438 -4.72 30.93 34.14
C ASN A 438 -3.21 30.82 34.43
N ALA A 439 -2.84 30.30 35.60
CA ALA A 439 -1.44 30.05 35.95
C ALA A 439 -0.77 29.05 34.98
N PHE A 440 -1.50 28.01 34.57
CA PHE A 440 -1.03 27.03 33.58
C PHE A 440 -0.71 27.65 32.21
N LEU A 441 -1.38 28.75 31.87
CA LEU A 441 -1.17 29.53 30.65
C LEU A 441 -0.19 30.70 30.85
N ASN A 442 0.56 30.73 31.96
CA ASN A 442 1.51 31.79 32.34
C ASN A 442 0.87 33.19 32.46
N ARG A 443 -0.40 33.27 32.89
CA ARG A 443 -1.09 34.55 33.07
C ARG A 443 -0.89 35.10 34.49
N PRO A 444 -0.87 36.44 34.65
CA PRO A 444 -0.80 37.04 35.97
C PRO A 444 -2.05 36.71 36.79
N PHE A 445 -1.85 36.57 38.11
CA PHE A 445 -2.96 36.37 39.04
C PHE A 445 -3.89 37.59 39.05
N SER A 446 -5.19 37.35 38.98
CA SER A 446 -6.23 38.37 39.15
C SER A 446 -7.02 38.12 40.43
N PRO A 447 -7.20 39.14 41.30
CA PRO A 447 -8.00 39.00 42.52
C PRO A 447 -9.51 39.02 42.26
N VAL A 448 -9.95 39.32 41.02
CA VAL A 448 -11.37 39.48 40.70
C VAL A 448 -12.01 38.12 40.42
N TYR A 449 -13.01 37.76 41.22
CA TYR A 449 -13.78 36.53 41.05
C TYR A 449 -14.78 36.64 39.89
N HIS A 450 -14.72 35.67 38.98
CA HIS A 450 -15.66 35.52 37.88
C HIS A 450 -16.23 34.10 37.91
N PRO A 451 -17.55 33.93 38.12
CA PRO A 451 -18.19 32.61 38.05
C PRO A 451 -17.98 31.95 36.67
N THR A 452 -17.68 30.66 36.67
CA THR A 452 -17.51 29.86 35.44
C THR A 452 -18.88 29.36 34.97
N ILE A 453 -19.52 30.12 34.07
CA ILE A 453 -20.83 29.76 33.48
C ILE A 453 -20.65 28.68 32.41
N LYS A 454 -19.71 28.90 31.49
CA LYS A 454 -19.32 27.93 30.45
C LYS A 454 -18.03 27.20 30.85
N PRO A 455 -17.83 25.93 30.45
CA PRO A 455 -16.59 25.23 30.71
C PRO A 455 -15.38 26.00 30.18
N LYS A 456 -14.30 26.07 30.96
CA LYS A 456 -13.04 26.67 30.55
C LYS A 456 -12.01 25.58 30.26
N THR A 457 -11.31 25.74 29.16
CA THR A 457 -10.24 24.81 28.74
C THR A 457 -8.93 25.55 28.67
N ALA A 458 -7.88 24.97 29.22
CA ALA A 458 -6.51 25.45 29.10
C ALA A 458 -5.63 24.31 28.58
N VAL A 459 -4.90 24.54 27.49
CA VAL A 459 -3.96 23.56 26.93
C VAL A 459 -2.56 24.14 26.87
N ASN A 460 -1.57 23.37 27.34
CA ASN A 460 -0.16 23.73 27.31
C ASN A 460 0.72 22.48 27.31
N SER A 461 1.98 22.61 26.89
CA SER A 461 2.99 21.58 27.07
C SER A 461 3.66 21.66 28.45
N VAL A 462 4.01 20.50 28.99
CA VAL A 462 4.71 20.30 30.25
C VAL A 462 5.92 19.40 30.00
N GLU A 463 7.08 19.84 30.47
CA GLU A 463 8.31 19.06 30.41
C GLU A 463 8.45 18.23 31.69
N LEU A 464 8.48 16.90 31.54
CA LEU A 464 8.68 15.97 32.66
C LEU A 464 10.14 15.99 33.11
N GLU A 465 10.44 15.58 34.36
CA GLU A 465 11.82 15.47 34.88
C GLU A 465 12.73 14.58 34.01
N SER A 466 12.13 13.64 33.27
CA SER A 466 12.81 12.78 32.29
C SER A 466 13.28 13.50 31.00
N GLY A 467 12.98 14.79 30.82
CA GLY A 467 13.25 15.58 29.61
C GLY A 467 12.28 15.30 28.45
N LYS A 468 11.20 14.54 28.69
CA LYS A 468 10.15 14.28 27.69
C LYS A 468 9.06 15.35 27.82
N GLN A 469 8.72 16.00 26.72
CA GLN A 469 7.58 16.91 26.65
C GLN A 469 6.26 16.17 26.39
N CYS A 470 5.20 16.59 27.07
CA CYS A 470 3.83 16.12 26.88
C CYS A 470 2.85 17.32 26.89
N TYR A 471 1.63 17.12 26.41
CA TYR A 471 0.57 18.14 26.40
C TYR A 471 -0.50 17.78 27.43
N MET A 472 -0.88 18.74 28.25
CA MET A 472 -2.01 18.59 29.18
C MET A 472 -3.15 19.49 28.77
N ILE A 473 -4.36 18.93 28.80
CA ILE A 473 -5.62 19.63 28.59
C ILE A 473 -6.31 19.70 29.96
N LEU A 474 -6.34 20.88 30.56
CA LEU A 474 -7.04 21.14 31.82
C LEU A 474 -8.44 21.69 31.52
N LYS A 475 -9.49 21.05 32.04
CA LYS A 475 -10.86 21.51 31.87
C LYS A 475 -11.54 21.75 33.22
N GLU A 476 -12.06 22.97 33.38
CA GLU A 476 -12.98 23.35 34.44
C GLU A 476 -14.41 23.28 33.87
N LEU A 477 -15.30 22.50 34.50
CA LEU A 477 -16.56 22.09 33.87
C LEU A 477 -17.72 23.09 34.03
N GLY A 478 -17.64 24.04 34.98
CA GLY A 478 -18.69 25.03 35.21
C GLY A 478 -20.06 24.42 35.50
N GLU A 479 -21.13 25.00 34.95
CA GLU A 479 -22.51 24.49 35.11
C GLU A 479 -22.76 23.13 34.43
N LEU A 480 -21.87 22.69 33.53
CA LEU A 480 -21.97 21.39 32.84
C LEU A 480 -21.31 20.24 33.63
N GLU A 481 -20.85 20.48 34.86
CA GLU A 481 -20.19 19.49 35.70
C GLU A 481 -21.03 18.20 35.81
N ASP A 482 -22.28 18.30 36.26
CA ASP A 482 -23.14 17.12 36.43
C ASP A 482 -23.36 16.36 35.09
N ALA A 483 -23.66 17.08 34.01
CA ALA A 483 -23.90 16.48 32.68
C ALA A 483 -22.66 15.76 32.11
N ILE A 484 -21.46 16.26 32.37
CA ILE A 484 -20.20 15.65 31.91
C ILE A 484 -19.82 14.45 32.79
N LEU A 485 -20.03 14.56 34.11
CA LEU A 485 -19.74 13.47 35.05
C LEU A 485 -20.73 12.30 34.94
N GLU A 486 -21.96 12.51 34.46
CA GLU A 486 -22.89 11.44 34.10
C GLU A 486 -22.52 10.72 32.79
N ASN A 487 -21.80 11.41 31.89
CA ASN A 487 -21.46 10.87 30.58
C ASN A 487 -20.23 9.94 30.62
N GLN A 488 -20.49 8.64 30.65
CA GLN A 488 -19.46 7.60 30.67
C GLN A 488 -18.42 7.74 29.54
N SER A 489 -18.81 8.19 28.35
CA SER A 489 -17.87 8.33 27.20
C SER A 489 -16.84 9.44 27.42
N LYS A 490 -17.22 10.53 28.10
CA LYS A 490 -16.32 11.64 28.43
C LYS A 490 -15.36 11.24 29.56
N LEU A 491 -15.86 10.50 30.54
CA LEU A 491 -15.03 9.93 31.60
C LEU A 491 -14.08 8.83 31.11
N ASP A 492 -14.47 8.08 30.08
CA ASP A 492 -13.60 7.12 29.39
C ASP A 492 -12.46 7.79 28.62
N ALA A 493 -12.62 9.06 28.23
CA ALA A 493 -11.56 9.86 27.62
C ALA A 493 -10.64 10.55 28.65
N CYS A 494 -11.10 10.73 29.90
CA CYS A 494 -10.34 11.36 30.98
C CYS A 494 -9.15 10.51 31.42
N ASP A 495 -7.98 11.14 31.55
CA ASP A 495 -6.75 10.48 31.99
C ASP A 495 -6.42 10.76 33.46
N LEU A 496 -6.89 11.88 34.04
CA LEU A 496 -6.66 12.28 35.43
C LEU A 496 -7.79 13.16 36.00
N LEU A 497 -8.19 12.93 37.25
CA LEU A 497 -9.03 13.86 38.01
C LEU A 497 -8.16 14.68 38.98
N CYS A 498 -8.32 15.99 38.97
CA CYS A 498 -7.71 16.89 39.94
C CYS A 498 -8.81 17.46 40.85
N TYR A 499 -8.92 16.93 42.06
CA TYR A 499 -9.83 17.44 43.08
C TYR A 499 -9.19 18.62 43.80
N THR A 500 -9.86 19.75 43.80
CA THR A 500 -9.37 21.02 44.35
C THR A 500 -10.29 21.50 45.46
N TYR A 501 -9.72 21.93 46.56
CA TYR A 501 -10.42 22.62 47.64
C TYR A 501 -9.58 23.79 48.14
N ASP A 502 -10.24 24.77 48.74
CA ASP A 502 -9.60 25.94 49.33
C ASP A 502 -9.13 25.62 50.75
N SER A 503 -7.84 25.82 51.05
CA SER A 503 -7.29 25.57 52.38
C SER A 503 -7.72 26.57 53.45
N SER A 504 -8.23 27.75 53.07
CA SER A 504 -8.70 28.77 54.02
C SER A 504 -10.21 28.69 54.26
N ASP A 505 -10.99 28.10 53.34
CA ASP A 505 -12.43 27.90 53.50
C ASP A 505 -12.74 26.54 54.17
N PRO A 506 -13.39 26.53 55.36
CA PRO A 506 -13.72 25.30 56.06
C PRO A 506 -14.72 24.38 55.34
N ASP A 507 -15.54 24.91 54.43
CA ASP A 507 -16.64 24.16 53.79
C ASP A 507 -16.27 23.63 52.39
N SER A 508 -15.10 24.01 51.86
CA SER A 508 -14.67 23.71 50.48
C SER A 508 -14.47 22.22 50.21
N PHE A 509 -13.89 21.46 51.15
CA PHE A 509 -13.62 20.03 50.97
C PHE A 509 -14.90 19.17 50.93
N ARG A 510 -15.99 19.63 51.55
CA ARG A 510 -17.29 18.91 51.56
C ARG A 510 -17.82 18.64 50.16
N HIS A 511 -17.62 19.59 49.25
CA HIS A 511 -18.07 19.46 47.87
C HIS A 511 -17.46 18.23 47.15
N ILE A 512 -16.20 17.89 47.43
CA ILE A 512 -15.54 16.70 46.84
C ILE A 512 -16.19 15.41 47.36
N LEU A 513 -16.56 15.37 48.64
CA LEU A 513 -17.25 14.23 49.25
C LEU A 513 -18.63 14.04 48.62
N ASP A 514 -19.39 15.13 48.49
CA ASP A 514 -20.74 15.12 47.89
C ASP A 514 -20.69 14.69 46.41
N LEU A 515 -19.67 15.12 45.65
CA LEU A 515 -19.47 14.69 44.26
C LEU A 515 -19.19 13.19 44.14
N ARG A 516 -18.29 12.65 44.97
CA ARG A 516 -17.98 11.22 44.95
C ARG A 516 -19.12 10.35 45.44
N GLN A 517 -19.93 10.84 46.38
CA GLN A 517 -21.14 10.14 46.81
C GLN A 517 -22.19 10.09 45.69
N ARG A 518 -22.35 11.19 44.94
CA ARG A 518 -23.28 11.27 43.80
C ARG A 518 -22.81 10.44 42.59
N TYR A 519 -21.49 10.37 42.36
CA TYR A 519 -20.90 9.71 41.20
C TYR A 519 -19.86 8.64 41.60
N PRO A 520 -20.30 7.42 42.02
CA PRO A 520 -19.40 6.37 42.50
C PRO A 520 -18.40 5.87 41.46
N HIS A 521 -18.70 6.03 40.16
CA HIS A 521 -17.83 5.60 39.08
C HIS A 521 -16.54 6.42 38.94
N LEU A 522 -16.45 7.58 39.60
CA LEU A 522 -15.21 8.37 39.67
C LEU A 522 -14.07 7.62 40.38
N ASP A 523 -14.39 6.64 41.21
CA ASP A 523 -13.42 5.78 41.89
C ASP A 523 -12.63 4.88 40.92
N ASN A 524 -13.11 4.73 39.67
CA ASN A 524 -12.42 4.00 38.61
C ASN A 524 -11.42 4.86 37.82
N LEU A 525 -11.18 6.10 38.25
CA LEU A 525 -10.25 7.04 37.61
C LEU A 525 -9.11 7.40 38.57
N PRO A 526 -7.89 7.61 38.05
CA PRO A 526 -6.78 8.15 38.85
C PRO A 526 -7.11 9.57 39.31
N SER A 527 -6.81 9.88 40.57
CA SER A 527 -7.19 11.16 41.18
C SER A 527 -6.09 11.77 42.05
N VAL A 528 -5.84 13.06 41.89
CA VAL A 528 -4.94 13.87 42.73
C VAL A 528 -5.77 14.86 43.54
N TYR A 529 -5.44 15.00 44.83
CA TYR A 529 -6.07 15.94 45.75
C TYR A 529 -5.17 17.15 45.94
N THR A 530 -5.74 18.35 45.82
CA THR A 530 -4.98 19.60 45.86
C THR A 530 -5.69 20.62 46.76
N ALA A 531 -4.95 21.12 47.74
CA ALA A 531 -5.32 22.26 48.57
C ALA A 531 -4.79 23.55 47.90
N LEU A 532 -5.70 24.34 47.35
CA LEU A 532 -5.39 25.64 46.75
C LEU A 532 -5.40 26.75 47.81
N LYS A 533 -4.78 27.89 47.50
CA LYS A 533 -4.62 29.06 48.40
C LYS A 533 -3.80 28.75 49.65
N ALA A 534 -2.77 27.91 49.52
CA ALA A 534 -1.87 27.54 50.61
C ALA A 534 -1.02 28.71 51.16
N ASP A 535 -1.08 29.88 50.53
CA ASP A 535 -0.52 31.15 51.01
C ASP A 535 -1.39 31.84 52.08
N GLN A 536 -2.62 31.38 52.28
CA GLN A 536 -3.53 31.86 53.33
C GLN A 536 -3.49 30.97 54.56
N ASP A 537 -4.02 31.46 55.69
CA ASP A 537 -4.09 30.70 56.93
C ASP A 537 -4.91 29.42 56.76
N ARG A 538 -4.26 28.27 56.98
CA ARG A 538 -4.89 26.95 56.89
C ARG A 538 -5.97 26.80 57.96
N THR A 539 -7.20 26.52 57.55
CA THR A 539 -8.32 26.25 58.46
C THR A 539 -8.64 24.75 58.51
N VAL A 540 -9.26 24.32 59.62
CA VAL A 540 -9.74 22.95 59.78
C VAL A 540 -11.01 22.77 58.96
N GLN A 541 -11.07 21.74 58.11
CA GLN A 541 -12.21 21.48 57.24
C GLN A 541 -13.39 20.92 58.06
N ARG A 542 -14.61 21.42 57.83
CA ARG A 542 -15.85 21.04 58.54
C ARG A 542 -16.44 19.75 57.99
N THR A 543 -15.65 18.69 58.04
CA THR A 543 -15.98 17.35 57.55
C THR A 543 -15.67 16.32 58.63
N GLU A 544 -16.37 15.18 58.59
CA GLU A 544 -16.19 14.10 59.58
C GLU A 544 -14.74 13.58 59.63
N VAL A 545 -14.06 13.60 58.47
CA VAL A 545 -12.66 13.18 58.30
C VAL A 545 -11.89 14.35 57.67
N GLN A 546 -10.67 14.62 58.14
CA GLN A 546 -9.81 15.64 57.53
C GLN A 546 -9.23 15.18 56.18
N PRO A 547 -8.91 16.08 55.24
CA PRO A 547 -8.42 15.71 53.90
C PRO A 547 -7.24 14.72 53.90
N ASP A 548 -6.25 14.96 54.77
CA ASP A 548 -5.08 14.09 54.91
C ASP A 548 -5.48 12.66 55.30
N GLN A 549 -6.31 12.55 56.35
CA GLN A 549 -6.84 11.27 56.83
C GLN A 549 -7.75 10.60 55.79
N TYR A 550 -8.55 11.37 55.04
CA TYR A 550 -9.43 10.85 54.00
C TYR A 550 -8.66 10.20 52.84
N THR A 551 -7.57 10.82 52.40
CA THR A 551 -6.68 10.23 51.38
C THR A 551 -5.93 9.01 51.91
N GLU A 552 -5.53 9.02 53.19
CA GLU A 552 -4.83 7.92 53.85
C GLU A 552 -5.72 6.69 54.04
N GLU A 553 -6.98 6.87 54.44
CA GLU A 553 -7.99 5.81 54.51
C GLU A 553 -8.20 5.11 53.16
N ARG A 554 -7.97 5.84 52.05
CA ARG A 554 -8.06 5.33 50.67
C ARG A 554 -6.71 4.94 50.07
N ARG A 555 -5.64 5.00 50.87
CA ARG A 555 -4.25 4.69 50.49
C ARG A 555 -3.76 5.45 49.26
N MET A 556 -4.17 6.71 49.14
CA MET A 556 -3.74 7.65 48.12
C MET A 556 -2.70 8.64 48.68
N PRO A 557 -1.91 9.31 47.82
CA PRO A 557 -1.03 10.38 48.25
C PRO A 557 -1.77 11.49 49.00
N LYS A 558 -1.10 12.09 49.99
CA LYS A 558 -1.65 13.24 50.73
C LYS A 558 -1.94 14.43 49.79
N PRO A 559 -2.91 15.29 50.12
CA PRO A 559 -3.21 16.47 49.34
C PRO A 559 -1.98 17.37 49.12
N LEU A 560 -1.78 17.81 47.88
CA LEU A 560 -0.72 18.76 47.53
C LEU A 560 -1.15 20.18 47.92
N HIS A 561 -0.26 20.93 48.55
CA HIS A 561 -0.52 22.32 48.92
C HIS A 561 0.10 23.25 47.89
N VAL A 562 -0.74 24.05 47.23
CA VAL A 562 -0.33 24.92 46.12
C VAL A 562 -0.98 26.28 46.26
N SER A 563 -0.20 27.33 45.96
CA SER A 563 -0.78 28.63 45.65
C SER A 563 -0.32 29.12 44.29
N VAL A 564 -1.23 29.75 43.56
CA VAL A 564 -0.96 30.39 42.27
C VAL A 564 -0.05 31.61 42.43
N THR A 565 0.05 32.17 43.64
CA THR A 565 0.96 33.28 43.93
C THR A 565 2.42 32.83 44.10
N TRP A 566 2.69 31.52 44.19
CA TRP A 566 4.04 30.97 44.34
C TRP A 566 4.71 30.72 42.99
N GLY A 567 6.00 31.02 42.90
CA GLY A 567 6.81 30.74 41.69
C GLY A 567 7.02 29.24 41.40
N SER A 568 6.74 28.36 42.36
CA SER A 568 6.84 26.90 42.23
C SER A 568 5.57 26.23 41.67
N VAL A 569 4.54 26.99 41.28
CA VAL A 569 3.30 26.43 40.71
C VAL A 569 3.54 25.60 39.44
N SER A 570 4.65 25.83 38.72
CA SER A 570 5.06 25.01 37.57
C SER A 570 5.35 23.55 37.95
N GLU A 571 5.95 23.31 39.12
CA GLU A 571 6.24 21.95 39.64
C GLU A 571 4.95 21.15 39.87
N PHE A 572 3.86 21.82 40.24
CA PHE A 572 2.56 21.18 40.39
C PHE A 572 2.04 20.61 39.06
N PHE A 573 2.21 21.32 37.95
CA PHE A 573 1.79 20.82 36.64
C PHE A 573 2.68 19.65 36.18
N VAL A 574 3.97 19.66 36.51
CA VAL A 574 4.87 18.51 36.29
C VAL A 574 4.35 17.30 37.08
N HIS A 575 3.98 17.48 38.35
CA HIS A 575 3.44 16.41 39.18
C HIS A 575 2.11 15.84 38.63
N LEU A 576 1.22 16.68 38.09
CA LEU A 576 0.01 16.22 37.42
C LEU A 576 0.34 15.40 36.17
N ALA A 577 1.30 15.86 35.36
CA ALA A 577 1.73 15.15 34.15
C ALA A 577 2.36 13.78 34.48
N GLU A 578 3.15 13.70 35.55
CA GLU A 578 3.73 12.45 36.04
C GLU A 578 2.66 11.50 36.57
N SER A 579 1.69 12.02 37.33
CA SER A 579 0.55 11.25 37.83
C SER A 579 -0.29 10.65 36.69
N ALA A 580 -0.49 11.40 35.60
CA ALA A 580 -1.17 10.92 34.40
C ALA A 580 -0.32 9.88 33.62
N THR A 581 1.00 10.01 33.65
CA THR A 581 1.94 9.06 33.02
C THR A 581 2.04 7.74 33.80
N PHE A 582 1.90 7.80 35.12
CA PHE A 582 1.97 6.67 36.05
C PHE A 582 0.70 6.54 36.89
N PRO A 583 -0.47 6.25 36.29
CA PRO A 583 -1.77 6.29 36.98
C PRO A 583 -1.90 5.29 38.13
N SER A 584 -1.02 4.29 38.23
CA SER A 584 -0.98 3.34 39.34
C SER A 584 -0.66 3.97 40.70
N THR A 585 0.01 5.12 40.73
CA THR A 585 0.41 5.80 41.98
C THR A 585 -0.74 6.57 42.62
N VAL A 586 -1.73 6.97 41.83
CA VAL A 586 -2.85 7.87 42.19
C VAL A 586 -4.23 7.19 42.08
N PHE A 587 -4.25 5.86 42.06
CA PHE A 587 -5.47 5.06 42.00
C PHE A 587 -5.96 4.68 43.43
N PRO A 588 -7.27 4.80 43.75
CA PRO A 588 -7.81 4.32 45.02
C PRO A 588 -7.63 2.79 45.22
N LYS A 589 -7.22 2.34 46.41
CA LYS A 589 -6.94 0.92 46.72
C LYS A 589 -7.84 0.38 47.84
N ASP A 590 -8.58 -0.71 47.59
CA ASP A 590 -9.62 -1.24 48.51
C ASP A 590 -9.22 -2.44 49.40
N GLU A 591 -8.18 -3.21 49.06
CA GLU A 591 -7.77 -4.39 49.86
C GLU A 591 -6.30 -4.29 50.26
N GLU A 592 -5.92 -4.81 51.43
CA GLU A 592 -4.53 -5.21 51.70
C GLU A 592 -4.05 -6.04 50.52
N ASP A 593 -3.06 -5.54 49.77
CA ASP A 593 -2.21 -6.43 49.00
C ASP A 593 -1.66 -7.42 50.02
N ALA A 594 -2.24 -8.61 50.08
CA ALA A 594 -1.77 -9.71 50.91
C ALA A 594 -0.26 -9.76 50.71
N THR A 595 0.48 -9.61 51.82
CA THR A 595 1.95 -9.52 51.83
C THR A 595 2.47 -10.48 50.79
N ASP A 596 3.15 -9.95 49.76
CA ASP A 596 3.47 -10.64 48.53
C ASP A 596 4.43 -11.81 48.80
N ARG A 597 3.87 -12.92 49.30
CA ARG A 597 4.51 -14.22 49.42
C ARG A 597 4.63 -14.87 48.05
N THR A 598 4.16 -14.23 46.97
CA THR A 598 4.35 -14.72 45.60
C THR A 598 5.82 -14.75 45.25
N GLY A 599 6.68 -13.85 45.77
CA GLY A 599 8.13 -13.99 45.64
C GLY A 599 8.67 -15.27 46.32
N LEU A 600 8.11 -15.65 47.47
CA LEU A 600 8.46 -16.87 48.21
C LEU A 600 7.88 -18.13 47.57
N TYR A 601 6.64 -18.08 47.04
CA TYR A 601 5.99 -19.17 46.30
C TYR A 601 6.50 -19.31 44.87
N ILE A 602 7.02 -18.24 44.25
CA ILE A 602 7.77 -18.29 43.00
C ILE A 602 9.17 -18.82 43.28
N ALA A 603 9.82 -18.50 44.41
CA ALA A 603 11.10 -19.09 44.76
C ALA A 603 10.97 -20.60 45.12
N LEU A 604 9.96 -20.97 45.92
CA LEU A 604 9.61 -22.37 46.23
C LEU A 604 9.08 -23.10 44.99
N GLY A 605 8.25 -22.44 44.20
CA GLY A 605 7.74 -22.95 42.93
C GLY A 605 8.84 -23.10 41.88
N ALA A 606 9.81 -22.19 41.82
CA ALA A 606 10.97 -22.27 40.94
C ALA A 606 11.95 -23.35 41.40
N THR A 607 12.09 -23.61 42.70
CA THR A 607 12.92 -24.73 43.19
C THR A 607 12.25 -26.08 42.98
N VAL A 608 10.92 -26.18 43.18
CA VAL A 608 10.14 -27.39 42.86
C VAL A 608 10.05 -27.60 41.35
N CYS A 609 9.85 -26.55 40.55
CA CYS A 609 9.89 -26.62 39.09
C CYS A 609 11.30 -26.87 38.56
N ALA A 610 12.36 -26.38 39.22
CA ALA A 610 13.74 -26.70 38.85
C ALA A 610 14.07 -28.15 39.19
N ALA A 611 13.62 -28.70 40.32
CA ALA A 611 13.79 -30.11 40.68
C ALA A 611 12.93 -31.03 39.80
N ALA A 612 11.69 -30.66 39.51
CA ALA A 612 10.82 -31.36 38.58
C ALA A 612 11.34 -31.24 37.14
N ALA A 613 11.86 -30.09 36.73
CA ALA A 613 12.56 -29.92 35.47
C ALA A 613 13.86 -30.73 35.45
N PHE A 614 14.60 -30.87 36.55
CA PHE A 614 15.79 -31.71 36.60
C PHE A 614 15.44 -33.19 36.47
N VAL A 615 14.35 -33.65 37.10
CA VAL A 615 13.83 -35.02 36.98
C VAL A 615 13.21 -35.26 35.61
N ILE A 616 12.53 -34.27 35.01
CA ILE A 616 11.97 -34.32 33.66
C ILE A 616 13.08 -34.21 32.62
N ILE A 617 14.15 -33.45 32.84
CA ILE A 617 15.34 -33.35 31.99
C ILE A 617 16.15 -34.64 32.12
N TRP A 618 16.23 -35.26 33.30
CA TRP A 618 16.87 -36.57 33.49
C TRP A 618 16.05 -37.70 32.86
N ARG A 619 14.71 -37.68 32.97
CA ARG A 619 13.80 -38.61 32.26
C ARG A 619 13.77 -38.36 30.74
N LYS A 620 13.81 -37.10 30.28
CA LYS A 620 13.88 -36.73 28.85
C LYS A 620 15.27 -36.96 28.26
N SER A 621 16.34 -36.89 29.04
CA SER A 621 17.68 -37.25 28.58
C SER A 621 17.82 -38.76 28.32
N VAL A 622 16.93 -39.58 28.87
CA VAL A 622 16.84 -41.02 28.57
C VAL A 622 15.90 -41.31 27.38
N ALA A 623 15.08 -40.33 26.94
CA ALA A 623 14.21 -40.44 25.76
C ALA A 623 14.53 -39.35 24.74
N ALA A 624 15.50 -39.62 23.87
CA ALA A 624 15.92 -38.72 22.79
C ALA A 624 14.73 -38.25 21.93
N HIS A 625 14.33 -36.97 22.07
CA HIS A 625 13.57 -36.28 21.04
C HIS A 625 14.50 -36.03 19.84
N LYS A 626 14.25 -36.72 18.72
CA LYS A 626 14.88 -36.39 17.44
C LYS A 626 14.37 -35.01 16.99
N GLU A 627 15.27 -34.05 16.87
CA GLU A 627 15.03 -32.76 16.23
C GLU A 627 14.53 -33.01 14.79
N LYS A 628 13.33 -32.50 14.42
CA LYS A 628 12.74 -32.70 13.09
C LYS A 628 13.49 -31.83 12.06
N THR A 629 13.80 -32.39 10.89
CA THR A 629 14.53 -31.66 9.83
C THR A 629 13.58 -30.74 9.06
N HIS A 630 14.04 -29.57 8.62
CA HIS A 630 13.24 -28.67 7.78
C HIS A 630 13.35 -29.04 6.29
N ILE A 631 12.25 -29.00 5.53
CA ILE A 631 12.23 -29.21 4.08
C ILE A 631 11.35 -28.16 3.39
N ASN A 632 11.75 -27.73 2.19
CA ASN A 632 11.01 -26.80 1.36
C ASN A 632 10.37 -27.53 0.19
N VAL A 633 9.07 -27.31 -0.01
CA VAL A 633 8.30 -27.97 -1.06
C VAL A 633 7.60 -26.94 -1.93
N VAL A 634 7.69 -27.11 -3.24
CA VAL A 634 6.96 -26.26 -4.21
C VAL A 634 5.84 -27.07 -4.87
N VAL A 635 4.64 -26.49 -4.94
CA VAL A 635 3.48 -27.12 -5.60
C VAL A 635 3.30 -26.51 -6.98
N ILE A 636 3.36 -27.37 -8.01
CA ILE A 636 3.33 -27.00 -9.43
C ILE A 636 2.24 -27.77 -10.18
N GLY A 637 1.72 -27.21 -11.26
CA GLY A 637 0.73 -27.86 -12.14
C GLY A 637 -0.07 -26.85 -12.96
N HIS A 638 -1.00 -27.35 -13.77
CA HIS A 638 -1.85 -26.51 -14.64
C HIS A 638 -2.90 -25.71 -13.85
N VAL A 639 -3.48 -24.66 -14.45
CA VAL A 639 -4.43 -23.71 -13.82
C VAL A 639 -5.55 -24.43 -13.06
N ASP A 640 -6.15 -25.43 -13.70
CA ASP A 640 -7.31 -26.14 -13.17
C ASP A 640 -6.97 -27.45 -12.44
N SER A 641 -5.69 -27.74 -12.20
CA SER A 641 -5.33 -29.00 -11.53
C SER A 641 -5.68 -29.06 -10.04
N GLY A 642 -6.17 -27.97 -9.45
CA GLY A 642 -6.64 -27.94 -8.06
C GLY A 642 -5.52 -27.82 -7.02
N LYS A 643 -4.43 -27.14 -7.38
CA LYS A 643 -3.24 -26.91 -6.53
C LYS A 643 -3.60 -26.24 -5.21
N SER A 644 -4.25 -25.07 -5.26
CA SER A 644 -4.57 -24.25 -4.08
C SER A 644 -5.50 -25.00 -3.13
N THR A 645 -6.52 -25.68 -3.67
CA THR A 645 -7.45 -26.51 -2.90
C THR A 645 -6.73 -27.65 -2.17
N THR A 646 -5.87 -28.38 -2.89
CA THR A 646 -5.11 -29.51 -2.33
C THR A 646 -4.19 -29.06 -1.19
N THR A 647 -3.44 -27.98 -1.40
CA THR A 647 -2.51 -27.43 -0.42
C THR A 647 -3.23 -26.84 0.80
N GLY A 648 -4.29 -26.07 0.59
CA GLY A 648 -5.08 -25.48 1.68
C GLY A 648 -5.76 -26.55 2.54
N HIS A 649 -6.23 -27.64 1.94
CA HIS A 649 -6.78 -28.78 2.68
C HIS A 649 -5.69 -29.47 3.51
N LEU A 650 -4.49 -29.67 2.94
CA LEU A 650 -3.36 -30.26 3.66
C LEU A 650 -2.94 -29.40 4.87
N ILE A 651 -2.86 -28.07 4.71
CA ILE A 651 -2.54 -27.14 5.80
C ILE A 651 -3.60 -27.19 6.91
N TYR A 652 -4.88 -27.18 6.53
CA TYR A 652 -5.98 -27.26 7.48
C TYR A 652 -5.91 -28.53 8.33
N LYS A 653 -5.73 -29.68 7.69
CA LYS A 653 -5.75 -30.96 8.38
C LYS A 653 -4.48 -31.24 9.19
N CYS A 654 -3.33 -30.71 8.77
CA CYS A 654 -2.09 -30.78 9.54
C CYS A 654 -2.02 -29.75 10.69
N GLY A 655 -3.13 -29.05 11.00
CA GLY A 655 -3.23 -28.15 12.15
C GLY A 655 -2.53 -26.80 11.96
N GLY A 656 -2.20 -26.41 10.73
CA GLY A 656 -1.56 -25.12 10.43
C GLY A 656 -2.50 -23.92 10.57
N ILE A 657 -3.82 -24.14 10.62
CA ILE A 657 -4.86 -23.09 10.74
C ILE A 657 -5.93 -23.53 11.73
N ASP A 658 -6.38 -22.59 12.55
CA ASP A 658 -7.42 -22.82 13.54
C ASP A 658 -8.80 -22.99 12.87
N LYS A 659 -9.63 -23.85 13.47
CA LYS A 659 -10.93 -24.22 12.92
C LYS A 659 -11.87 -23.00 12.75
N ARG A 660 -11.78 -22.00 13.63
CA ARG A 660 -12.61 -20.79 13.58
C ARG A 660 -12.29 -19.91 12.37
N THR A 661 -11.01 -19.77 12.02
CA THR A 661 -10.60 -19.03 10.82
C THR A 661 -11.09 -19.68 9.53
N ILE A 662 -11.09 -21.02 9.44
CA ILE A 662 -11.66 -21.75 8.29
C ILE A 662 -13.18 -21.54 8.18
N GLU A 663 -13.91 -21.61 9.30
CA GLU A 663 -15.36 -21.37 9.31
C GLU A 663 -15.70 -19.94 8.86
N LYS A 664 -14.87 -18.95 9.24
CA LYS A 664 -14.96 -17.58 8.74
C LYS A 664 -14.75 -17.50 7.22
N PHE A 665 -13.70 -18.14 6.69
CA PHE A 665 -13.44 -18.14 5.25
C PHE A 665 -14.50 -18.88 4.43
N GLU A 666 -15.07 -19.95 4.97
CA GLU A 666 -16.19 -20.66 4.35
C GLU A 666 -17.42 -19.76 4.23
N LYS A 667 -17.73 -18.97 5.26
CA LYS A 667 -18.81 -17.98 5.23
C LYS A 667 -18.54 -16.87 4.21
N GLU A 668 -17.34 -16.28 4.22
CA GLU A 668 -16.94 -15.23 3.25
C GLU A 668 -17.00 -15.74 1.79
N ALA A 669 -16.54 -16.97 1.53
CA ALA A 669 -16.57 -17.57 0.20
C ALA A 669 -18.02 -17.86 -0.25
N ALA A 670 -18.89 -18.29 0.67
CA ALA A 670 -20.31 -18.53 0.39
C ALA A 670 -21.07 -17.23 0.06
N GLU A 671 -20.82 -16.15 0.78
CA GLU A 671 -21.41 -14.81 0.52
C GLU A 671 -21.07 -14.28 -0.88
N LEU A 672 -19.90 -14.64 -1.41
CA LEU A 672 -19.43 -14.29 -2.76
C LEU A 672 -19.85 -15.30 -3.84
N GLY A 673 -20.70 -16.28 -3.52
CA GLY A 673 -21.17 -17.30 -4.46
C GLY A 673 -20.12 -18.35 -4.85
N LYS A 674 -19.03 -18.45 -4.09
CA LYS A 674 -17.86 -19.32 -4.36
C LYS A 674 -17.59 -20.31 -3.21
N GLY A 675 -18.63 -20.84 -2.58
CA GLY A 675 -18.51 -21.73 -1.41
C GLY A 675 -17.64 -22.98 -1.61
N SER A 676 -17.48 -23.46 -2.86
CA SER A 676 -16.59 -24.58 -3.20
C SER A 676 -15.09 -24.27 -3.08
N PHE A 677 -14.69 -23.01 -2.94
CA PHE A 677 -13.29 -22.56 -2.88
C PHE A 677 -12.76 -22.32 -1.46
N LYS A 678 -13.46 -22.79 -0.41
CA LYS A 678 -13.09 -22.52 1.00
C LYS A 678 -11.64 -22.87 1.36
N TYR A 679 -11.08 -23.94 0.78
CA TYR A 679 -9.68 -24.32 1.01
C TYR A 679 -8.68 -23.49 0.20
N ALA A 680 -9.09 -22.91 -0.94
CA ALA A 680 -8.24 -21.97 -1.68
C ALA A 680 -8.12 -20.62 -0.97
N TRP A 681 -9.18 -20.19 -0.27
CA TRP A 681 -9.21 -18.97 0.56
C TRP A 681 -8.16 -18.92 1.68
N VAL A 682 -7.66 -20.08 2.10
CA VAL A 682 -6.52 -20.21 3.03
C VAL A 682 -5.27 -19.55 2.44
N LEU A 683 -5.05 -19.74 1.15
CA LEU A 683 -3.86 -19.28 0.44
C LEU A 683 -4.09 -17.92 -0.23
N ASP A 684 -5.31 -17.67 -0.69
CA ASP A 684 -5.71 -16.46 -1.41
C ASP A 684 -5.99 -15.30 -0.41
N LYS A 685 -4.99 -14.46 -0.16
CA LYS A 685 -5.08 -13.31 0.76
C LYS A 685 -5.54 -12.03 0.09
N LEU A 686 -5.25 -11.85 -1.21
CA LEU A 686 -5.58 -10.63 -1.93
C LEU A 686 -7.05 -10.60 -2.32
N LYS A 687 -7.68 -9.43 -2.24
CA LYS A 687 -9.08 -9.24 -2.66
C LYS A 687 -9.31 -9.65 -4.12
N ALA A 688 -8.35 -9.35 -5.00
CA ALA A 688 -8.39 -9.75 -6.40
C ALA A 688 -8.30 -11.28 -6.61
N GLU A 689 -7.59 -12.02 -5.75
CA GLU A 689 -7.53 -13.50 -5.81
C GLU A 689 -8.89 -14.10 -5.49
N ARG A 690 -9.51 -13.62 -4.41
CA ARG A 690 -10.82 -14.07 -3.93
C ARG A 690 -11.94 -13.76 -4.94
N GLU A 691 -11.93 -12.55 -5.51
CA GLU A 691 -12.91 -12.13 -6.52
C GLU A 691 -12.76 -12.88 -7.86
N ARG A 692 -11.54 -13.26 -8.26
CA ARG A 692 -11.29 -13.94 -9.54
C ARG A 692 -11.17 -15.46 -9.42
N GLY A 693 -10.96 -16.00 -8.22
CA GLY A 693 -10.79 -17.44 -7.97
C GLY A 693 -9.46 -17.98 -8.50
N ILE A 694 -8.44 -17.13 -8.56
CA ILE A 694 -7.13 -17.43 -9.15
C ILE A 694 -6.06 -16.97 -8.18
N THR A 695 -5.14 -17.88 -7.82
CA THR A 695 -3.99 -17.54 -6.97
C THR A 695 -3.00 -16.68 -7.76
N ILE A 696 -2.73 -15.50 -7.22
CA ILE A 696 -1.93 -14.44 -7.82
C ILE A 696 -0.55 -14.48 -7.15
N ASP A 697 -0.48 -14.55 -5.82
CA ASP A 697 0.75 -14.39 -5.05
C ASP A 697 1.28 -15.70 -4.41
N ILE A 698 2.58 -15.76 -4.09
CA ILE A 698 3.19 -16.90 -3.39
C ILE A 698 2.98 -16.74 -1.89
N ALA A 699 1.98 -17.44 -1.35
CA ALA A 699 1.82 -17.54 0.09
C ALA A 699 2.77 -18.61 0.67
N LEU A 700 3.61 -18.22 1.64
CA LEU A 700 4.47 -19.14 2.40
C LEU A 700 3.70 -19.69 3.60
N TRP A 701 3.47 -20.99 3.62
CA TRP A 701 2.79 -21.67 4.72
C TRP A 701 3.63 -22.79 5.28
N LYS A 702 3.53 -22.99 6.60
CA LYS A 702 4.24 -24.06 7.31
C LYS A 702 3.23 -25.07 7.83
N PHE A 703 3.57 -26.35 7.73
CA PHE A 703 2.88 -27.41 8.46
C PHE A 703 3.89 -28.47 8.91
N GLU A 704 3.48 -29.28 9.87
CA GLU A 704 4.32 -30.33 10.43
C GLU A 704 3.94 -31.71 9.90
N THR A 705 4.95 -32.54 9.68
CA THR A 705 4.77 -33.99 9.52
C THR A 705 5.44 -34.73 10.70
N PRO A 706 5.23 -36.05 10.83
CA PRO A 706 5.97 -36.85 11.79
C PRO A 706 7.49 -36.69 11.73
N LYS A 707 8.08 -36.51 10.54
CA LYS A 707 9.53 -36.42 10.35
C LYS A 707 10.07 -35.00 10.11
N TYR A 708 9.28 -34.12 9.52
CA TYR A 708 9.76 -32.86 8.97
C TYR A 708 8.93 -31.64 9.38
N TYR A 709 9.60 -30.49 9.42
CA TYR A 709 8.95 -29.18 9.31
C TYR A 709 8.90 -28.81 7.83
N VAL A 710 7.70 -28.63 7.27
CA VAL A 710 7.52 -28.40 5.84
C VAL A 710 7.10 -26.96 5.60
N THR A 711 7.86 -26.24 4.78
CA THR A 711 7.43 -24.96 4.21
C THR A 711 6.96 -25.19 2.77
N VAL A 712 5.73 -24.75 2.46
CA VAL A 712 5.14 -24.87 1.13
C VAL A 712 4.98 -23.52 0.45
N SER A 713 5.38 -23.51 -0.82
CA SER A 713 5.16 -22.42 -1.77
C SER A 713 4.24 -22.88 -2.91
N LEU A 714 3.21 -22.11 -3.25
CA LEU A 714 2.24 -22.45 -4.30
C LEU A 714 2.35 -21.54 -5.54
N TYR A 715 2.08 -22.08 -6.73
CA TYR A 715 2.09 -21.34 -7.99
C TYR A 715 0.93 -21.73 -8.93
N THR A 716 0.23 -20.74 -9.53
CA THR A 716 -0.79 -20.95 -10.59
C THR A 716 -0.69 -19.86 -11.69
N PRO A 717 -0.59 -20.19 -13.00
CA PRO A 717 -0.75 -19.21 -14.08
C PRO A 717 -2.19 -19.14 -14.62
N LEU A 718 -2.50 -18.18 -15.52
CA LEU A 718 -3.80 -18.00 -16.20
C LEU A 718 -3.82 -18.58 -17.64
N LEU A 719 -5.02 -18.91 -18.16
CA LEU A 719 -5.27 -19.48 -19.51
C LEU A 719 -5.63 -18.38 -20.54
N ASN A 720 -5.26 -18.60 -21.81
CA ASN A 720 -5.45 -17.71 -22.97
C ASN A 720 -6.92 -17.44 -23.34
N ILE A 721 -7.29 -16.16 -23.48
CA ILE A 721 -8.38 -15.70 -24.35
C ILE A 721 -7.71 -15.01 -25.56
N PRO A 722 -8.11 -15.27 -26.82
CA PRO A 722 -7.47 -14.66 -27.98
C PRO A 722 -7.92 -13.20 -28.08
N PHE A 723 -7.03 -12.24 -28.35
CA PHE A 723 -7.23 -11.22 -29.41
C PHE A 723 -5.97 -10.39 -29.70
N LEU A 724 -5.89 -10.06 -30.99
CA LEU A 724 -4.90 -9.47 -31.89
C LEU A 724 -4.01 -8.27 -31.44
N SER A 725 -2.71 -8.46 -31.74
CA SER A 725 -1.68 -7.56 -32.28
C SER A 725 -1.60 -6.08 -31.86
N PHE A 726 -0.52 -5.76 -31.12
CA PHE A 726 0.12 -4.44 -31.13
C PHE A 726 1.61 -4.56 -31.48
N SER A 727 2.11 -3.62 -32.28
CA SER A 727 3.51 -3.36 -32.63
C SER A 727 3.89 -1.93 -32.12
N PRO A 728 5.15 -1.45 -32.22
CA PRO A 728 5.96 -1.20 -31.04
C PRO A 728 6.49 0.24 -30.92
N SER A 729 6.31 0.89 -29.77
CA SER A 729 7.13 2.04 -29.35
C SER A 729 7.03 2.26 -27.83
N LEU A 730 7.84 1.52 -27.08
CA LEU A 730 8.05 1.69 -25.64
C LEU A 730 9.51 1.32 -25.31
N TYR A 731 10.42 2.09 -25.87
CA TYR A 731 11.71 2.39 -25.23
C TYR A 731 11.51 3.73 -24.50
N ASP A 732 11.99 3.81 -23.27
CA ASP A 732 12.12 5.01 -22.40
C ASP A 732 11.41 4.95 -21.03
N PHE A 733 10.83 3.81 -20.65
CA PHE A 733 10.28 3.58 -19.30
C PHE A 733 11.25 2.90 -18.32
N LEU A 734 12.57 3.08 -18.49
CA LEU A 734 13.61 2.36 -17.73
C LEU A 734 14.51 3.20 -16.80
N ASP A 735 14.23 4.49 -16.61
CA ASP A 735 15.01 5.34 -15.70
C ASP A 735 14.14 6.13 -14.72
N TYR A 736 13.51 5.48 -13.74
CA TYR A 736 13.09 6.18 -12.50
C TYR A 736 12.84 5.23 -11.31
N HIS A 737 13.67 4.19 -11.16
CA HIS A 737 13.55 3.22 -10.06
C HIS A 737 14.73 3.32 -9.06
N SER A 738 15.01 4.52 -8.53
CA SER A 738 16.12 4.72 -7.57
C SER A 738 15.79 5.41 -6.24
N SER A 739 14.55 5.88 -5.99
CA SER A 739 14.34 6.80 -4.84
C SER A 739 13.25 6.45 -3.82
N PHE A 740 12.44 5.39 -3.97
CA PHE A 740 11.22 5.24 -3.16
C PHE A 740 11.04 3.90 -2.42
N CYS A 741 12.07 3.42 -1.72
CA CYS A 741 11.91 2.29 -0.79
C CYS A 741 12.74 2.51 0.48
N ARG A 742 12.28 3.39 1.37
CA ARG A 742 12.75 3.50 2.76
C ARG A 742 11.61 3.86 3.72
N ARG A 743 11.12 2.82 4.40
CA ARG A 743 10.72 2.73 5.84
C ARG A 743 9.25 2.91 6.23
N LEU A 744 8.64 1.75 6.56
CA LEU A 744 7.67 1.54 7.65
C LEU A 744 8.20 0.43 8.59
N PRO A 745 7.82 0.36 9.88
CA PRO A 745 8.06 -0.77 10.79
C PRO A 745 6.89 -1.79 10.85
N PRO A 746 7.10 -2.97 11.46
CA PRO A 746 6.50 -4.23 11.01
C PRO A 746 5.43 -4.80 11.96
N ALA A 747 4.28 -5.15 11.39
CA ALA A 747 3.40 -6.21 11.88
C ALA A 747 3.35 -7.29 10.78
N LEU A 748 3.37 -8.57 11.19
CA LEU A 748 3.42 -9.75 10.32
C LEU A 748 2.43 -9.68 9.16
N ASP A 749 2.92 -9.26 7.99
CA ASP A 749 2.32 -9.57 6.70
C ASP A 749 3.44 -9.77 5.68
N TYR A 750 3.63 -11.04 5.30
CA TYR A 750 4.34 -11.40 4.07
C TYR A 750 3.53 -10.84 2.90
N HIS A 751 3.85 -9.62 2.49
CA HIS A 751 3.32 -8.97 1.30
C HIS A 751 4.35 -9.15 0.17
N PHE A 752 4.12 -10.11 -0.72
CA PHE A 752 4.76 -10.10 -2.02
C PHE A 752 3.92 -9.21 -2.95
N ASP A 753 4.58 -8.39 -3.75
CA ASP A 753 3.93 -7.41 -4.62
C ASP A 753 3.36 -8.09 -5.89
N ALA A 754 2.17 -7.62 -6.29
CA ALA A 754 1.10 -8.25 -7.10
C ALA A 754 1.45 -9.08 -8.36
N PRO A 755 0.77 -10.24 -8.57
CA PRO A 755 0.55 -10.80 -9.93
C PRO A 755 -0.80 -10.72 -10.69
N GLY A 756 -0.72 -10.94 -12.01
CA GLY A 756 -1.85 -11.09 -12.93
C GLY A 756 -1.48 -11.16 -14.42
N HIS A 757 -0.44 -11.90 -14.83
CA HIS A 757 -0.07 -12.08 -16.27
C HIS A 757 0.91 -13.26 -16.49
N ARG A 758 1.27 -13.59 -17.74
CA ARG A 758 2.43 -14.47 -18.07
C ARG A 758 3.78 -13.99 -17.50
N ASP A 759 3.80 -12.77 -16.96
CA ASP A 759 4.98 -12.07 -16.42
C ASP A 759 5.51 -12.66 -15.09
N PHE A 760 4.85 -13.67 -14.51
CA PHE A 760 5.11 -14.18 -13.16
C PHE A 760 5.89 -15.49 -13.06
N ILE A 761 6.43 -15.99 -14.17
CA ILE A 761 7.43 -17.07 -14.14
C ILE A 761 8.66 -16.69 -13.29
N LYS A 762 8.99 -15.38 -13.13
CA LYS A 762 10.02 -14.92 -12.18
C LYS A 762 9.81 -15.44 -10.76
N ASN A 763 8.56 -15.38 -10.27
CA ASN A 763 8.23 -15.74 -8.90
C ASN A 763 8.29 -17.26 -8.75
N MET A 764 7.89 -18.01 -9.78
CA MET A 764 8.11 -19.46 -9.84
C MET A 764 9.60 -19.80 -9.80
N ILE A 765 10.45 -19.12 -10.57
CA ILE A 765 11.90 -19.36 -10.59
C ILE A 765 12.50 -19.11 -9.20
N THR A 766 12.14 -18.02 -8.54
CA THR A 766 12.63 -17.70 -7.19
C THR A 766 12.09 -18.64 -6.11
N GLY A 767 10.85 -19.11 -6.24
CA GLY A 767 10.27 -20.07 -5.29
C GLY A 767 10.77 -21.51 -5.48
N THR A 768 11.00 -21.90 -6.73
CA THR A 768 11.46 -23.25 -7.10
C THR A 768 12.97 -23.41 -6.90
N SER A 769 13.77 -22.36 -7.07
CA SER A 769 15.22 -22.39 -6.77
C SER A 769 15.50 -22.72 -5.30
N GLN A 770 14.52 -22.50 -4.44
CA GLN A 770 14.58 -22.71 -3.00
C GLN A 770 13.98 -24.06 -2.55
N ALA A 771 13.37 -24.83 -3.45
CA ALA A 771 12.64 -26.05 -3.10
C ALA A 771 13.57 -27.29 -3.10
N ASP A 772 13.37 -28.16 -2.10
CA ASP A 772 14.07 -29.44 -2.00
C ASP A 772 13.31 -30.55 -2.76
N CYS A 773 11.98 -30.43 -2.82
CA CYS A 773 11.08 -31.32 -3.55
C CYS A 773 9.99 -30.52 -4.27
N ALA A 774 9.52 -31.02 -5.41
CA ALA A 774 8.36 -30.47 -6.12
C ALA A 774 7.19 -31.46 -6.03
N ILE A 775 5.98 -30.95 -5.80
CA ILE A 775 4.72 -31.70 -5.91
C ILE A 775 4.04 -31.25 -7.20
N LEU A 776 3.92 -32.16 -8.17
CA LEU A 776 3.24 -31.95 -9.43
C LEU A 776 1.80 -32.44 -9.34
N ILE A 777 0.86 -31.49 -9.35
CA ILE A 777 -0.58 -31.77 -9.33
C ILE A 777 -1.10 -31.85 -10.76
N ILE A 778 -1.67 -33.00 -11.12
CA ILE A 778 -2.23 -33.31 -12.45
C ILE A 778 -3.73 -33.59 -12.28
N ALA A 779 -4.59 -32.99 -13.10
CA ALA A 779 -6.01 -33.30 -13.10
C ALA A 779 -6.30 -34.63 -13.81
N ALA A 780 -7.19 -35.46 -13.25
CA ALA A 780 -7.61 -36.73 -13.84
C ALA A 780 -8.71 -36.60 -14.90
N GLY A 781 -9.46 -35.49 -14.88
CA GLY A 781 -10.61 -35.23 -15.76
C GLY A 781 -10.25 -35.32 -17.24
N THR A 782 -11.16 -35.86 -18.04
CA THR A 782 -11.03 -35.96 -19.50
C THR A 782 -11.04 -34.55 -20.12
N GLY A 783 -10.05 -34.24 -20.95
CA GLY A 783 -9.82 -32.91 -21.53
C GLY A 783 -8.86 -32.06 -20.69
N GLU A 784 -9.00 -32.06 -19.36
CA GLU A 784 -8.13 -31.31 -18.45
C GLU A 784 -6.70 -31.88 -18.40
N PHE A 785 -6.58 -33.22 -18.38
CA PHE A 785 -5.29 -33.91 -18.42
C PHE A 785 -4.54 -33.62 -19.72
N GLU A 786 -5.24 -33.77 -20.85
CA GLU A 786 -4.69 -33.60 -22.19
C GLU A 786 -4.25 -32.15 -22.45
N ALA A 787 -5.01 -31.18 -21.95
CA ALA A 787 -4.64 -29.76 -22.00
C ALA A 787 -3.35 -29.48 -21.20
N GLY A 788 -3.25 -30.03 -19.99
CA GLY A 788 -2.09 -29.85 -19.12
C GLY A 788 -0.81 -30.50 -19.66
N ILE A 789 -0.91 -31.66 -20.33
CA ILE A 789 0.23 -32.40 -20.89
C ILE A 789 0.50 -32.07 -22.36
N SER A 790 -0.22 -31.12 -22.97
CA SER A 790 0.02 -30.67 -24.34
C SER A 790 1.40 -30.03 -24.53
N LYS A 791 1.83 -29.77 -25.77
CA LYS A 791 3.14 -29.12 -26.05
C LYS A 791 3.23 -27.71 -25.45
N ASP A 792 2.11 -26.99 -25.42
CA ASP A 792 1.97 -25.66 -24.82
C ASP A 792 1.44 -25.74 -23.36
N GLY A 793 1.33 -26.95 -22.82
CA GLY A 793 0.80 -27.23 -21.50
C GLY A 793 1.78 -26.85 -20.39
N GLN A 794 1.28 -26.11 -19.39
CA GLN A 794 2.08 -25.59 -18.27
C GLN A 794 2.69 -26.68 -17.40
N THR A 795 2.02 -27.84 -17.26
CA THR A 795 2.55 -28.98 -16.48
C THR A 795 3.92 -29.40 -17.01
N ARG A 796 4.13 -29.32 -18.33
CA ARG A 796 5.42 -29.67 -18.94
C ARG A 796 6.50 -28.64 -18.67
N GLU A 797 6.16 -27.37 -18.87
CA GLU A 797 7.06 -26.25 -18.61
C GLU A 797 7.50 -26.24 -17.14
N HIS A 798 6.56 -26.43 -16.21
CA HIS A 798 6.85 -26.41 -14.78
C HIS A 798 7.77 -27.54 -14.33
N ALA A 799 7.53 -28.77 -14.80
CA ALA A 799 8.38 -29.91 -14.46
C ALA A 799 9.81 -29.73 -15.01
N LEU A 800 9.93 -29.15 -16.21
CA LEU A 800 11.22 -28.84 -16.83
C LEU A 800 11.98 -27.74 -16.09
N LEU A 801 11.28 -26.67 -15.67
CA LEU A 801 11.84 -25.61 -14.86
C LEU A 801 12.30 -26.14 -13.49
N ALA A 802 11.48 -26.94 -12.80
CA ALA A 802 11.86 -27.54 -11.53
C ALA A 802 13.12 -28.41 -11.64
N TYR A 803 13.21 -29.24 -12.68
CA TYR A 803 14.39 -30.08 -12.91
C TYR A 803 15.64 -29.22 -13.18
N THR A 804 15.49 -28.15 -13.97
CA THR A 804 16.62 -27.29 -14.34
C THR A 804 17.10 -26.43 -13.18
N LEU A 805 16.16 -25.97 -12.33
CA LEU A 805 16.44 -25.30 -11.06
C LEU A 805 16.99 -26.29 -10.01
N GLY A 806 17.02 -27.59 -10.34
CA GLY A 806 17.71 -28.67 -9.67
C GLY A 806 16.98 -29.29 -8.50
N VAL A 807 15.67 -29.18 -8.51
CA VAL A 807 14.80 -30.01 -7.70
C VAL A 807 14.90 -31.43 -8.26
N LYS A 808 15.59 -32.32 -7.55
CA LYS A 808 15.82 -33.71 -8.00
C LYS A 808 14.70 -34.67 -7.57
N GLN A 809 13.90 -34.27 -6.59
CA GLN A 809 12.81 -35.06 -6.03
C GLN A 809 11.46 -34.51 -6.49
N LEU A 810 10.62 -35.39 -7.01
CA LEU A 810 9.31 -35.06 -7.56
C LEU A 810 8.29 -36.02 -6.99
N ILE A 811 7.13 -35.52 -6.58
CA ILE A 811 5.94 -36.28 -6.20
C ILE A 811 4.84 -35.93 -7.19
N VAL A 812 4.14 -36.93 -7.73
CA VAL A 812 3.01 -36.69 -8.66
C VAL A 812 1.71 -37.02 -7.96
N ALA A 813 0.85 -36.02 -7.79
CA ALA A 813 -0.49 -36.19 -7.23
C ALA A 813 -1.53 -36.05 -8.35
N ILE A 814 -2.27 -37.12 -8.61
CA ILE A 814 -3.32 -37.18 -9.62
C ILE A 814 -4.63 -36.80 -8.93
N ASN A 815 -5.03 -35.54 -9.11
CA ASN A 815 -6.15 -34.90 -8.44
C ASN A 815 -7.46 -35.02 -9.24
N LYS A 816 -8.59 -34.74 -8.59
CA LYS A 816 -9.95 -34.86 -9.15
C LYS A 816 -10.34 -36.29 -9.55
N MET A 817 -9.81 -37.32 -8.89
CA MET A 817 -10.18 -38.72 -9.16
C MET A 817 -11.66 -39.03 -8.91
N ASP A 818 -12.33 -38.20 -8.10
CA ASP A 818 -13.79 -38.23 -7.92
C ASP A 818 -14.56 -37.98 -9.23
N THR A 819 -14.05 -37.10 -10.11
CA THR A 819 -14.70 -36.80 -11.40
C THR A 819 -14.67 -37.97 -12.38
N THR A 820 -13.67 -38.86 -12.25
CA THR A 820 -13.52 -40.08 -13.06
C THR A 820 -14.05 -41.32 -12.36
N LYS A 821 -14.85 -41.13 -11.29
CA LYS A 821 -15.43 -42.21 -10.46
C LYS A 821 -14.37 -43.21 -9.97
N TRP A 822 -13.17 -42.71 -9.67
CA TRP A 822 -12.05 -43.52 -9.17
C TRP A 822 -11.64 -44.69 -10.10
N SER A 823 -11.71 -44.49 -11.42
CA SER A 823 -11.31 -45.49 -12.42
C SER A 823 -9.81 -45.84 -12.38
N GLU A 824 -9.51 -47.14 -12.21
CA GLU A 824 -8.13 -47.68 -12.24
C GLU A 824 -7.50 -47.56 -13.64
N GLU A 825 -8.28 -47.78 -14.70
CA GLU A 825 -7.79 -47.72 -16.08
C GLU A 825 -7.29 -46.30 -16.42
N ARG A 826 -8.07 -45.28 -16.05
CA ARG A 826 -7.70 -43.86 -16.27
C ARG A 826 -6.46 -43.47 -15.45
N PHE A 827 -6.35 -43.94 -14.21
CA PHE A 827 -5.17 -43.70 -13.39
C PHE A 827 -3.90 -44.30 -14.01
N ASN A 828 -3.98 -45.55 -14.47
CA ASN A 828 -2.85 -46.24 -15.12
C ASN A 828 -2.45 -45.59 -16.46
N GLU A 829 -3.42 -45.10 -17.22
CA GLU A 829 -3.18 -44.29 -18.43
C GLU A 829 -2.36 -43.03 -18.11
N ILE A 830 -2.83 -42.24 -17.14
CA ILE A 830 -2.17 -41.00 -16.70
C ILE A 830 -0.74 -41.28 -16.19
N ILE A 831 -0.54 -42.36 -15.43
CA ILE A 831 0.80 -42.77 -14.96
C ILE A 831 1.71 -43.07 -16.15
N LYS A 832 1.24 -43.83 -17.14
CA LYS A 832 2.05 -44.23 -18.30
C LYS A 832 2.52 -43.02 -19.10
N GLU A 833 1.61 -42.09 -19.37
CA GLU A 833 1.93 -40.86 -20.10
C GLU A 833 2.84 -39.92 -19.31
N THR A 834 2.51 -39.70 -18.04
CA THR A 834 3.30 -38.83 -17.15
C THR A 834 4.70 -39.40 -16.94
N SER A 835 4.85 -40.72 -16.77
CA SER A 835 6.14 -41.40 -16.65
C SER A 835 7.01 -41.22 -17.89
N SER A 836 6.43 -41.34 -19.09
CA SER A 836 7.12 -41.06 -20.34
C SER A 836 7.58 -39.61 -20.43
N PHE A 837 6.75 -38.68 -19.98
CA PHE A 837 7.04 -37.26 -19.97
C PHE A 837 8.17 -36.89 -19.00
N ILE A 838 8.07 -37.25 -17.72
CA ILE A 838 9.09 -36.91 -16.71
C ILE A 838 10.44 -37.56 -17.02
N LYS A 839 10.43 -38.74 -17.67
CA LYS A 839 11.65 -39.40 -18.19
C LYS A 839 12.32 -38.58 -19.29
N LYS A 840 11.56 -37.90 -20.15
CA LYS A 840 12.09 -36.97 -21.17
C LYS A 840 12.63 -35.69 -20.55
N VAL A 841 12.05 -35.22 -19.45
CA VAL A 841 12.55 -34.05 -18.70
C VAL A 841 13.91 -34.35 -18.06
N GLY A 842 14.04 -35.53 -17.45
CA GLY A 842 15.28 -35.99 -16.81
C GLY A 842 15.08 -36.74 -15.48
N TYR A 843 13.85 -36.78 -14.95
CA TYR A 843 13.55 -37.55 -13.75
C TYR A 843 13.51 -39.05 -14.03
N ASN A 844 13.90 -39.86 -13.04
CA ASN A 844 13.69 -41.31 -13.10
C ASN A 844 12.29 -41.63 -12.56
N PRO A 845 11.35 -42.17 -13.37
CA PRO A 845 9.99 -42.47 -12.92
C PRO A 845 9.92 -43.42 -11.71
N LYS A 846 10.92 -44.28 -11.54
CA LYS A 846 11.02 -45.19 -10.38
C LYS A 846 11.24 -44.47 -9.04
N HIS A 847 11.77 -43.25 -9.07
CA HIS A 847 12.04 -42.44 -7.88
C HIS A 847 10.85 -41.52 -7.53
N VAL A 848 9.76 -41.57 -8.30
CA VAL A 848 8.65 -40.62 -8.23
C VAL A 848 7.39 -41.36 -7.77
N PRO A 849 6.84 -41.07 -6.59
CA PRO A 849 5.58 -41.64 -6.16
C PRO A 849 4.40 -41.01 -6.92
N PHE A 850 3.44 -41.87 -7.31
CA PHE A 850 2.18 -41.48 -7.96
C PHE A 850 1.01 -41.73 -7.01
N VAL A 851 0.33 -40.67 -6.58
CA VAL A 851 -0.74 -40.73 -5.57
C VAL A 851 -2.07 -40.27 -6.19
N PRO A 852 -3.12 -41.13 -6.24
CA PRO A 852 -4.46 -40.71 -6.63
C PRO A 852 -5.13 -39.99 -5.46
N ILE A 853 -5.52 -38.74 -5.64
CA ILE A 853 -6.11 -37.90 -4.59
C ILE A 853 -7.39 -37.22 -5.04
N SER A 854 -8.19 -36.77 -4.07
CA SER A 854 -9.19 -35.73 -4.27
C SER A 854 -8.94 -34.61 -3.27
N GLY A 855 -8.35 -33.50 -3.72
CA GLY A 855 -8.04 -32.35 -2.85
C GLY A 855 -9.30 -31.69 -2.26
N PHE A 856 -10.46 -31.83 -2.90
CA PHE A 856 -11.73 -31.30 -2.40
C PHE A 856 -12.32 -32.16 -1.29
N ASN A 857 -12.41 -33.48 -1.50
CA ASN A 857 -12.99 -34.42 -0.54
C ASN A 857 -12.00 -34.85 0.57
N GLY A 858 -10.70 -34.72 0.32
CA GLY A 858 -9.63 -35.12 1.25
C GLY A 858 -9.14 -36.56 1.09
N ASP A 859 -9.61 -37.30 0.07
CA ASP A 859 -9.22 -38.69 -0.19
C ASP A 859 -7.71 -38.84 -0.46
N ASN A 860 -7.06 -39.80 0.20
CA ASN A 860 -5.62 -40.12 0.10
C ASN A 860 -4.68 -38.94 0.42
N MET A 861 -5.18 -37.88 1.07
CA MET A 861 -4.35 -36.75 1.52
C MET A 861 -3.59 -37.11 2.79
N ILE A 862 -4.31 -37.57 3.82
CA ILE A 862 -3.77 -37.98 5.13
C ILE A 862 -4.18 -39.41 5.44
N ASP A 863 -5.48 -39.69 5.28
CA ASP A 863 -6.06 -41.02 5.46
C ASP A 863 -6.27 -41.70 4.11
N ALA A 864 -6.12 -43.02 4.09
CA ALA A 864 -6.38 -43.81 2.88
C ALA A 864 -7.87 -43.81 2.52
N SER A 865 -8.18 -43.63 1.25
CA SER A 865 -9.55 -43.54 0.75
C SER A 865 -10.21 -44.91 0.63
N PRO A 866 -11.47 -45.06 1.09
CA PRO A 866 -12.27 -46.26 0.80
C PRO A 866 -12.76 -46.33 -0.66
N ASN A 867 -12.69 -45.22 -1.41
CA ASN A 867 -13.23 -45.12 -2.77
C ASN A 867 -12.35 -45.79 -3.85
N CYS A 868 -11.10 -46.15 -3.51
CA CYS A 868 -10.16 -46.80 -4.43
C CYS A 868 -9.56 -48.10 -3.84
N PRO A 869 -10.35 -49.17 -3.67
CA PRO A 869 -9.88 -50.43 -3.08
C PRO A 869 -8.79 -51.12 -3.91
N TRP A 870 -8.71 -50.83 -5.20
CA TRP A 870 -7.68 -51.33 -6.12
C TRP A 870 -6.30 -50.71 -5.88
N TYR A 871 -6.22 -49.52 -5.27
CA TYR A 871 -4.96 -48.83 -5.04
C TYR A 871 -4.23 -49.38 -3.82
N LYS A 872 -3.14 -50.12 -4.06
CA LYS A 872 -2.33 -50.76 -3.01
C LYS A 872 -1.31 -49.83 -2.36
N GLY A 873 -1.06 -48.65 -2.95
CA GLY A 873 -0.07 -47.67 -2.52
C GLY A 873 0.90 -47.29 -3.64
N TRP A 874 1.66 -46.23 -3.41
CA TRP A 874 2.78 -45.81 -4.24
C TRP A 874 4.07 -46.48 -3.77
N GLU A 875 5.01 -46.66 -4.71
CA GLU A 875 6.35 -47.16 -4.42
C GLU A 875 7.40 -46.16 -4.94
N LYS A 876 8.47 -45.98 -4.17
CA LYS A 876 9.62 -45.12 -4.50
C LYS A 876 10.90 -45.93 -4.33
N GLU A 877 11.67 -46.12 -5.40
CA GLU A 877 12.97 -46.80 -5.38
C GLU A 877 14.09 -45.76 -5.44
N THR A 878 14.71 -45.40 -4.30
CA THR A 878 15.95 -44.60 -4.29
C THR A 878 17.14 -45.44 -3.81
N LYS A 879 17.83 -45.04 -2.74
CA LYS A 879 18.81 -45.90 -2.04
C LYS A 879 18.11 -46.91 -1.12
N SER A 880 16.89 -46.61 -0.70
CA SER A 880 15.99 -47.49 0.06
C SER A 880 14.63 -47.53 -0.63
N LYS A 881 13.98 -48.69 -0.67
CA LYS A 881 12.60 -48.82 -1.17
C LYS A 881 11.64 -48.26 -0.11
N ALA A 882 10.85 -47.27 -0.46
CA ALA A 882 9.80 -46.70 0.38
C ALA A 882 8.42 -46.93 -0.26
N THR A 883 7.42 -47.24 0.56
CA THR A 883 6.05 -47.46 0.13
C THR A 883 5.10 -46.73 1.06
N GLY A 884 3.99 -46.23 0.51
CA GLY A 884 2.92 -45.59 1.28
C GLY A 884 1.63 -45.52 0.46
N LYS A 885 0.56 -44.99 1.04
CA LYS A 885 -0.74 -44.83 0.40
C LYS A 885 -1.15 -43.38 0.25
N THR A 886 -0.67 -42.49 1.12
CA THR A 886 -1.18 -41.11 1.16
C THR A 886 -0.15 -40.09 0.67
N LEU A 887 -0.64 -38.89 0.35
CA LEU A 887 0.22 -37.78 -0.06
C LEU A 887 1.13 -37.32 1.10
N LEU A 888 0.62 -37.30 2.33
CA LEU A 888 1.41 -36.97 3.51
C LEU A 888 2.57 -37.96 3.71
N GLU A 889 2.32 -39.26 3.55
CA GLU A 889 3.37 -40.29 3.61
C GLU A 889 4.40 -40.12 2.49
N ALA A 890 3.98 -39.67 1.30
CA ALA A 890 4.90 -39.40 0.19
C ALA A 890 5.82 -38.22 0.49
N ILE A 891 5.31 -37.18 1.17
CA ILE A 891 6.10 -36.04 1.66
C ILE A 891 7.07 -36.50 2.76
N ASP A 892 6.63 -37.38 3.66
CA ASP A 892 7.48 -37.98 4.70
C ASP A 892 8.56 -38.93 4.16
N ALA A 893 8.41 -39.41 2.93
CA ALA A 893 9.38 -40.23 2.22
C ALA A 893 10.33 -39.40 1.32
N ILE A 894 10.32 -38.07 1.46
CA ILE A 894 11.35 -37.21 0.85
C ILE A 894 12.69 -37.53 1.51
N ASP A 895 13.71 -37.75 0.67
CA ASP A 895 15.08 -37.95 1.13
C ASP A 895 15.65 -36.58 1.56
N PRO A 896 16.22 -36.44 2.77
CA PRO A 896 16.68 -35.15 3.25
C PRO A 896 17.83 -34.63 2.36
N PRO A 897 17.81 -33.35 1.96
CA PRO A 897 18.87 -32.77 1.14
C PRO A 897 20.17 -32.67 1.95
N SER A 898 21.31 -32.99 1.32
CA SER A 898 22.63 -32.76 1.92
C SER A 898 22.93 -31.26 1.93
N ARG A 899 22.81 -30.62 3.09
CA ARG A 899 23.06 -29.18 3.27
C ARG A 899 24.59 -28.92 3.28
N PRO A 900 25.14 -28.11 2.37
CA PRO A 900 26.59 -27.89 2.26
C PRO A 900 27.10 -26.88 3.29
N SER A 901 27.24 -27.31 4.54
CA SER A 901 27.81 -26.51 5.64
C SER A 901 29.31 -26.26 5.49
N ASP A 902 30.02 -27.20 4.86
CA ASP A 902 31.49 -27.19 4.77
C ASP A 902 32.02 -26.30 3.64
N LYS A 903 31.14 -25.85 2.74
CA LYS A 903 31.48 -24.94 1.65
C LYS A 903 31.56 -23.50 2.14
N PRO A 904 32.32 -22.61 1.47
CA PRO A 904 32.37 -21.20 1.82
C PRO A 904 30.99 -20.53 1.80
N LEU A 905 30.85 -19.45 2.56
CA LEU A 905 29.58 -18.74 2.70
C LEU A 905 29.15 -18.13 1.36
N ARG A 906 27.92 -18.44 0.92
CA ARG A 906 27.21 -17.72 -0.15
C ARG A 906 25.79 -17.45 0.32
N LEU A 907 25.46 -16.17 0.42
CA LEU A 907 24.14 -15.68 0.85
C LEU A 907 23.69 -14.59 -0.14
N PRO A 908 22.91 -14.96 -1.18
CA PRO A 908 22.29 -14.00 -2.09
C PRO A 908 21.26 -13.13 -1.34
N LEU A 909 21.37 -11.81 -1.50
CA LEU A 909 20.50 -10.84 -0.87
C LEU A 909 19.17 -10.78 -1.60
N GLN A 910 18.11 -11.09 -0.86
CA GLN A 910 16.73 -10.92 -1.30
C GLN A 910 16.33 -9.45 -1.17
N ASP A 911 16.55 -8.85 0.00
CA ASP A 911 16.22 -7.46 0.31
C ASP A 911 17.22 -6.84 1.29
N VAL A 912 17.21 -5.50 1.38
CA VAL A 912 18.05 -4.74 2.31
C VAL A 912 17.23 -3.66 2.98
N TYR A 913 17.09 -3.75 4.30
CA TYR A 913 16.32 -2.79 5.10
C TYR A 913 17.23 -1.84 5.87
N LYS A 914 16.72 -0.64 6.15
CA LYS A 914 17.36 0.31 7.07
C LYS A 914 16.50 0.41 8.33
N ILE A 915 16.87 -0.26 9.41
CA ILE A 915 16.08 -0.24 10.66
C ILE A 915 16.59 0.89 11.57
N GLY A 916 15.69 1.73 12.08
CA GLY A 916 16.01 2.81 13.02
C GLY A 916 16.63 2.24 14.30
N GLY A 917 17.73 2.82 14.79
CA GLY A 917 18.46 2.31 15.97
C GLY A 917 19.40 1.13 15.71
N ILE A 918 19.11 0.25 14.74
CA ILE A 918 19.91 -0.96 14.46
C ILE A 918 20.94 -0.74 13.35
N GLY A 919 20.56 -0.06 12.25
CA GLY A 919 21.43 0.16 11.09
C GLY A 919 20.91 -0.49 9.81
N THR A 920 21.81 -1.07 9.02
CA THR A 920 21.49 -1.74 7.75
C THR A 920 21.37 -3.23 7.98
N VAL A 921 20.23 -3.81 7.59
CA VAL A 921 19.90 -5.23 7.78
C VAL A 921 19.57 -5.85 6.41
N PRO A 922 20.56 -6.45 5.72
CA PRO A 922 20.32 -7.36 4.62
C PRO A 922 19.59 -8.63 5.06
N VAL A 923 18.71 -9.13 4.19
CA VAL A 923 17.96 -10.36 4.37
C VAL A 923 18.21 -11.27 3.17
N GLY A 924 18.44 -12.55 3.44
CA GLY A 924 18.59 -13.55 2.39
C GLY A 924 18.70 -14.96 2.94
N ARG A 925 18.74 -15.92 2.01
CA ARG A 925 18.89 -17.34 2.33
C ARG A 925 20.36 -17.72 2.33
N VAL A 926 20.81 -18.44 3.34
CA VAL A 926 22.13 -19.06 3.34
C VAL A 926 22.10 -20.24 2.35
N GLU A 927 22.83 -20.16 1.24
CA GLU A 927 22.87 -21.24 0.24
C GLU A 927 23.98 -22.25 0.55
N THR A 928 25.16 -21.75 0.93
CA THR A 928 26.31 -22.55 1.34
C THR A 928 27.01 -21.91 2.53
N GLY A 929 27.68 -22.71 3.35
CA GLY A 929 28.43 -22.25 4.51
C GLY A 929 27.57 -21.80 5.69
N THR A 930 28.19 -21.15 6.67
CA THR A 930 27.49 -20.66 7.87
C THR A 930 27.76 -19.19 8.09
N ILE A 931 26.76 -18.44 8.55
CA ILE A 931 26.91 -17.03 8.93
C ILE A 931 26.78 -16.89 10.45
N LYS A 932 27.71 -16.19 11.09
CA LYS A 932 27.75 -15.99 12.55
C LYS A 932 27.98 -14.52 12.87
N ALA A 933 27.49 -14.10 14.04
CA ALA A 933 27.86 -12.79 14.60
C ALA A 933 29.39 -12.71 14.77
N GLY A 934 29.98 -11.58 14.40
CA GLY A 934 31.42 -11.32 14.41
C GLY A 934 32.16 -11.72 13.13
N MET A 935 31.51 -12.40 12.18
CA MET A 935 32.13 -12.70 10.88
C MET A 935 32.35 -11.44 10.05
N VAL A 936 33.45 -11.39 9.30
CA VAL A 936 33.71 -10.33 8.32
C VAL A 936 33.27 -10.84 6.96
N VAL A 937 32.29 -10.16 6.37
CA VAL A 937 31.65 -10.55 5.11
C VAL A 937 31.90 -9.52 4.03
N THR A 938 32.07 -10.00 2.80
CA THR A 938 32.22 -9.20 1.58
C THR A 938 30.98 -9.33 0.71
N PHE A 939 30.47 -8.20 0.23
CA PHE A 939 29.34 -8.14 -0.70
C PHE A 939 29.81 -7.97 -2.13
N ALA A 940 29.53 -8.96 -2.99
CA ALA A 940 29.77 -8.88 -4.42
C ALA A 940 28.48 -8.51 -5.17
N PRO A 941 28.55 -7.79 -6.30
CA PRO A 941 29.74 -7.30 -6.98
C PRO A 941 30.27 -5.95 -6.45
N ALA A 942 29.67 -5.37 -5.40
CA ALA A 942 30.03 -4.05 -4.88
C ALA A 942 31.43 -3.97 -4.23
N GLY A 943 31.98 -5.10 -3.77
CA GLY A 943 33.28 -5.20 -3.10
C GLY A 943 33.32 -4.67 -1.66
N VAL A 944 32.17 -4.37 -1.05
CA VAL A 944 32.11 -3.78 0.30
C VAL A 944 32.35 -4.85 1.36
N THR A 945 33.25 -4.58 2.32
CA THR A 945 33.60 -5.53 3.38
C THR A 945 33.25 -4.99 4.77
N THR A 946 32.48 -5.76 5.55
CA THR A 946 31.98 -5.34 6.87
C THR A 946 31.83 -6.49 7.86
N GLU A 947 31.68 -6.17 9.14
CA GLU A 947 31.47 -7.12 10.23
C GLU A 947 29.97 -7.32 10.48
N VAL A 948 29.54 -8.57 10.60
CA VAL A 948 28.18 -8.97 11.01
C VAL A 948 28.04 -8.79 12.52
N LYS A 949 27.02 -8.07 13.00
CA LYS A 949 26.81 -7.83 14.44
C LYS A 949 25.85 -8.81 15.09
N SER A 950 24.72 -9.05 14.45
CA SER A 950 23.72 -10.02 14.89
C SER A 950 23.18 -10.73 13.66
N VAL A 951 22.71 -11.96 13.87
CA VAL A 951 21.97 -12.76 12.89
C VAL A 951 20.65 -13.11 13.57
N GLU A 952 19.54 -12.89 12.87
CA GLU A 952 18.19 -13.05 13.38
C GLU A 952 17.33 -13.82 12.38
N MET A 953 16.43 -14.64 12.90
CA MET A 953 15.41 -15.34 12.12
C MET A 953 14.09 -15.26 12.91
N HIS A 954 13.01 -14.82 12.28
CA HIS A 954 11.70 -14.68 12.93
C HIS A 954 11.70 -13.87 14.24
N HIS A 955 12.50 -12.79 14.30
CA HIS A 955 12.68 -11.93 15.49
C HIS A 955 13.38 -12.59 16.69
N GLU A 956 13.96 -13.77 16.50
CA GLU A 956 14.85 -14.42 17.47
C GLU A 956 16.30 -14.34 17.03
N GLN A 957 17.20 -14.10 17.97
CA GLN A 957 18.63 -14.02 17.70
C GLN A 957 19.23 -15.42 17.55
N LEU A 958 19.89 -15.67 16.43
CA LEU A 958 20.58 -16.93 16.16
C LEU A 958 22.06 -16.82 16.50
N THR A 959 22.63 -17.93 17.00
CA THR A 959 24.08 -18.08 17.19
C THR A 959 24.80 -18.26 15.85
N ALA A 960 24.20 -18.99 14.92
CA ALA A 960 24.66 -19.19 13.56
C ALA A 960 23.48 -19.44 12.61
N GLY A 961 23.50 -18.85 11.42
CA GLY A 961 22.63 -19.24 10.31
C GLY A 961 23.26 -20.37 9.51
N LEU A 962 22.52 -21.46 9.32
CA LEU A 962 22.95 -22.66 8.59
C LEU A 962 22.41 -22.65 7.15
N PRO A 963 22.98 -23.46 6.23
CA PRO A 963 22.47 -23.54 4.86
C PRO A 963 20.99 -23.91 4.84
N GLY A 964 20.19 -23.10 4.17
CA GLY A 964 18.74 -23.18 4.03
C GLY A 964 17.95 -22.27 4.94
N ASP A 965 18.58 -21.63 5.92
CA ASP A 965 17.93 -20.65 6.79
C ASP A 965 17.77 -19.31 6.06
N ASN A 966 16.61 -18.69 6.24
CA ASN A 966 16.35 -17.33 5.80
C ASN A 966 16.66 -16.39 6.98
N VAL A 967 17.74 -15.64 6.87
CA VAL A 967 18.26 -14.84 7.99
C VAL A 967 18.32 -13.35 7.62
N GLY A 968 17.97 -12.51 8.57
CA GLY A 968 18.31 -11.09 8.58
C GLY A 968 19.56 -10.90 9.42
N PHE A 969 20.54 -10.14 8.92
CA PHE A 969 21.77 -9.92 9.68
C PHE A 969 22.19 -8.46 9.67
N ASN A 970 22.56 -7.94 10.83
CA ASN A 970 22.91 -6.53 10.99
C ASN A 970 24.37 -6.28 10.58
N VAL A 971 24.59 -5.28 9.73
CA VAL A 971 25.92 -4.82 9.33
C VAL A 971 26.11 -3.33 9.61
N LYS A 972 27.30 -2.97 10.13
CA LYS A 972 27.63 -1.58 10.46
C LYS A 972 28.39 -0.89 9.33
N ASN A 973 28.25 0.44 9.25
CA ASN A 973 29.00 1.31 8.34
C ASN A 973 28.84 0.99 6.84
N VAL A 974 27.76 0.29 6.48
CA VAL A 974 27.34 0.05 5.09
C VAL A 974 25.99 0.74 4.89
N SER A 975 25.87 1.56 3.85
CA SER A 975 24.61 2.21 3.52
C SER A 975 23.72 1.28 2.69
N VAL A 976 22.39 1.37 2.85
CA VAL A 976 21.43 0.65 1.99
C VAL A 976 21.54 1.03 0.51
N LYS A 977 22.25 2.12 0.16
CA LYS A 977 22.54 2.46 -1.25
C LYS A 977 23.72 1.65 -1.84
N GLU A 978 24.60 1.10 -0.99
CA GLU A 978 25.83 0.41 -1.42
C GLU A 978 25.62 -1.08 -1.70
N ILE A 979 24.59 -1.68 -1.09
CA ILE A 979 24.20 -3.07 -1.30
C ILE A 979 22.73 -3.12 -1.73
N ARG A 980 22.39 -4.03 -2.64
CA ARG A 980 21.04 -4.18 -3.20
C ARG A 980 20.68 -5.65 -3.42
N ARG A 981 19.40 -5.91 -3.70
CA ARG A 981 18.91 -7.20 -4.17
C ARG A 981 19.75 -7.73 -5.34
N GLY A 982 20.07 -9.02 -5.32
CA GLY A 982 20.94 -9.65 -6.32
C GLY A 982 22.44 -9.58 -6.00
N ASN A 983 22.85 -8.88 -4.94
CA ASN A 983 24.21 -8.98 -4.42
C ASN A 983 24.39 -10.28 -3.64
N VAL A 984 25.62 -10.76 -3.53
CA VAL A 984 25.95 -12.00 -2.82
C VAL A 984 26.90 -11.66 -1.69
N ALA A 985 26.52 -11.98 -0.46
CA ALA A 985 27.39 -11.92 0.71
C ALA A 985 28.17 -13.24 0.85
N GLY A 986 29.43 -13.15 1.19
CA GLY A 986 30.26 -14.30 1.54
C GLY A 986 31.37 -13.92 2.51
N ASP A 987 32.06 -14.92 3.05
CA ASP A 987 33.13 -14.71 4.02
C ASP A 987 34.33 -14.06 3.33
N SER A 988 34.83 -12.95 3.88
CA SER A 988 36.00 -12.26 3.35
C SER A 988 37.29 -13.09 3.42
N LYS A 989 37.35 -14.07 4.33
CA LYS A 989 38.56 -14.88 4.59
C LYS A 989 38.56 -16.21 3.83
N ASN A 990 37.39 -16.69 3.42
CA ASN A 990 37.22 -18.00 2.81
C ASN A 990 36.47 -17.86 1.48
N ASP A 991 37.23 -17.82 0.39
CA ASP A 991 36.75 -17.63 -0.99
C ASP A 991 35.65 -16.56 -1.11
N PRO A 992 35.98 -15.26 -0.96
CA PRO A 992 34.99 -14.20 -1.05
C PRO A 992 34.36 -14.13 -2.45
N PRO A 993 33.04 -13.89 -2.55
CA PRO A 993 32.37 -13.76 -3.83
C PRO A 993 32.93 -12.54 -4.60
N LYS A 994 32.96 -12.63 -5.93
CA LYS A 994 33.44 -11.55 -6.83
C LYS A 994 32.44 -11.30 -7.95
N GLY A 995 32.48 -10.09 -8.52
CA GLY A 995 31.77 -9.82 -9.77
C GLY A 995 32.36 -10.61 -10.93
N CYS A 996 31.58 -10.88 -11.98
CA CYS A 996 32.06 -11.50 -13.21
C CYS A 996 32.12 -10.50 -14.37
N ASP A 997 33.16 -10.58 -15.20
CA ASP A 997 33.23 -9.83 -16.46
C ASP A 997 32.55 -10.60 -17.59
N SER A 998 32.70 -11.93 -17.61
CA SER A 998 31.99 -12.83 -18.51
C SER A 998 31.89 -14.23 -17.92
N PHE A 999 31.00 -15.05 -18.43
CA PHE A 999 30.89 -16.46 -18.02
C PHE A 999 30.44 -17.33 -19.19
N ASN A 1000 30.92 -18.58 -19.20
CA ASN A 1000 30.50 -19.58 -20.17
C ASN A 1000 29.43 -20.46 -19.54
N ALA A 1001 28.30 -20.59 -20.22
CA ALA A 1001 27.18 -21.36 -19.75
C ALA A 1001 26.66 -22.32 -20.81
N GLN A 1002 26.26 -23.49 -20.36
CA GLN A 1002 25.46 -24.42 -21.16
C GLN A 1002 24.00 -23.95 -21.12
N VAL A 1003 23.47 -23.52 -22.26
CA VAL A 1003 22.12 -23.01 -22.43
C VAL A 1003 21.30 -24.01 -23.24
N ILE A 1004 20.09 -24.30 -22.79
CA ILE A 1004 19.10 -25.14 -23.49
C ILE A 1004 17.95 -24.25 -23.91
N VAL A 1005 17.73 -24.12 -25.21
CA VAL A 1005 16.64 -23.30 -25.76
C VAL A 1005 15.33 -24.08 -25.65
N LEU A 1006 14.31 -23.43 -25.08
CA LEU A 1006 12.99 -24.01 -24.84
C LEU A 1006 12.05 -23.69 -26.01
N ASN A 1007 11.13 -22.74 -25.82
CA ASN A 1007 10.17 -22.28 -26.81
C ASN A 1007 10.50 -20.83 -27.18
N HIS A 1008 11.34 -20.66 -28.20
CA HIS A 1008 11.63 -19.37 -28.81
C HIS A 1008 11.06 -19.37 -30.26
N PRO A 1009 10.29 -18.35 -30.67
CA PRO A 1009 9.64 -18.32 -31.98
C PRO A 1009 10.62 -18.08 -33.14
N GLY A 1010 11.80 -17.52 -32.86
CA GLY A 1010 12.85 -17.24 -33.85
C GLY A 1010 14.14 -18.02 -33.63
N GLN A 1011 15.23 -17.52 -34.21
CA GLN A 1011 16.59 -18.05 -34.04
C GLN A 1011 17.39 -17.15 -33.09
N VAL A 1012 18.22 -17.74 -32.22
CA VAL A 1012 19.09 -17.00 -31.29
C VAL A 1012 20.50 -16.97 -31.86
N GLY A 1013 20.99 -15.78 -32.22
CA GLY A 1013 22.33 -15.55 -32.75
C GLY A 1013 23.26 -14.83 -31.77
N ALA A 1014 24.53 -14.69 -32.14
CA ALA A 1014 25.47 -13.85 -31.40
C ALA A 1014 24.98 -12.38 -31.38
N GLY A 1015 25.09 -11.74 -30.23
CA GLY A 1015 24.58 -10.40 -29.98
C GLY A 1015 23.21 -10.34 -29.30
N TYR A 1016 22.50 -11.46 -29.20
CA TYR A 1016 21.22 -11.56 -28.48
C TYR A 1016 21.38 -11.17 -27.00
N ALA A 1017 20.55 -10.24 -26.50
CA ALA A 1017 20.71 -9.68 -25.15
C ALA A 1017 19.42 -9.80 -24.29
N PRO A 1018 19.03 -11.02 -23.92
CA PRO A 1018 17.85 -11.26 -23.07
C PRO A 1018 18.14 -10.99 -21.59
N VAL A 1019 17.08 -11.02 -20.78
CA VAL A 1019 17.20 -10.87 -19.33
C VAL A 1019 17.47 -12.21 -18.67
N LEU A 1020 18.46 -12.27 -17.79
CA LEU A 1020 18.80 -13.46 -17.02
C LEU A 1020 18.35 -13.31 -15.57
N ASP A 1021 17.68 -14.35 -15.08
CA ASP A 1021 17.39 -14.54 -13.67
C ASP A 1021 18.31 -15.61 -13.11
N CYS A 1022 19.23 -15.21 -12.24
CA CYS A 1022 20.12 -16.10 -11.52
C CYS A 1022 19.97 -15.78 -10.04
N HIS A 1023 19.71 -16.78 -9.20
CA HIS A 1023 19.43 -16.61 -7.76
C HIS A 1023 18.39 -15.51 -7.46
N THR A 1024 18.83 -14.34 -6.98
CA THR A 1024 18.04 -13.13 -6.70
C THR A 1024 18.34 -11.98 -7.67
N ALA A 1025 19.34 -12.14 -8.54
CA ALA A 1025 19.74 -11.16 -9.54
C ALA A 1025 18.89 -11.25 -10.82
N HIS A 1026 18.55 -10.08 -11.36
CA HIS A 1026 17.75 -9.89 -12.57
C HIS A 1026 18.49 -8.91 -13.49
N ILE A 1027 19.29 -9.41 -14.44
CA ILE A 1027 20.23 -8.60 -15.22
C ILE A 1027 20.24 -9.06 -16.69
N ALA A 1028 20.18 -8.10 -17.62
CA ALA A 1028 20.33 -8.38 -19.05
C ALA A 1028 21.77 -8.84 -19.36
N CYS A 1029 21.91 -9.96 -20.07
CA CYS A 1029 23.22 -10.48 -20.46
C CYS A 1029 23.27 -10.71 -21.97
N LYS A 1030 24.32 -10.19 -22.61
CA LYS A 1030 24.57 -10.37 -24.03
C LYS A 1030 25.21 -11.72 -24.28
N PHE A 1031 24.64 -12.49 -25.20
CA PHE A 1031 25.21 -13.69 -25.79
C PHE A 1031 26.33 -13.22 -26.73
N SER A 1032 27.54 -13.07 -26.20
CA SER A 1032 28.66 -12.51 -26.94
C SER A 1032 29.07 -13.45 -28.08
N GLU A 1033 29.25 -14.72 -27.76
CA GLU A 1033 29.72 -15.75 -28.68
C GLU A 1033 28.97 -17.06 -28.40
N LEU A 1034 28.50 -17.72 -29.46
CA LEU A 1034 28.02 -19.10 -29.40
C LEU A 1034 29.23 -19.99 -29.67
N LEU A 1035 29.75 -20.68 -28.65
CA LEU A 1035 31.00 -21.42 -28.75
C LEU A 1035 30.80 -22.79 -29.39
N GLU A 1036 29.83 -23.56 -28.90
CA GLU A 1036 29.59 -24.92 -29.37
C GLU A 1036 28.10 -25.26 -29.26
N LYS A 1037 27.58 -25.97 -30.25
CA LYS A 1037 26.29 -26.65 -30.16
C LYS A 1037 26.52 -28.07 -29.65
N ILE A 1038 25.79 -28.48 -28.63
CA ILE A 1038 25.98 -29.75 -27.95
C ILE A 1038 24.70 -30.59 -27.93
N ASP A 1039 24.86 -31.91 -27.85
CA ASP A 1039 23.74 -32.81 -27.59
C ASP A 1039 23.26 -32.66 -26.13
N ARG A 1040 21.96 -32.45 -25.93
CA ARG A 1040 21.35 -32.25 -24.61
C ARG A 1040 21.57 -33.43 -23.65
N ARG A 1041 21.63 -34.67 -24.16
CA ARG A 1041 21.71 -35.89 -23.34
C ARG A 1041 23.15 -36.35 -23.14
N THR A 1042 23.96 -36.32 -24.19
CA THR A 1042 25.33 -36.85 -24.12
C THR A 1042 26.37 -35.77 -23.86
N GLY A 1043 26.01 -34.49 -24.00
CA GLY A 1043 26.93 -33.35 -23.81
C GLY A 1043 28.06 -33.29 -24.83
N LYS A 1044 27.99 -34.07 -25.92
CA LYS A 1044 29.00 -34.09 -26.98
C LYS A 1044 28.80 -32.89 -27.91
N SER A 1045 29.89 -32.25 -28.33
CA SER A 1045 29.85 -31.20 -29.35
C SER A 1045 29.39 -31.78 -30.69
N ILE A 1046 28.40 -31.13 -31.29
CA ILE A 1046 27.82 -31.44 -32.60
C ILE A 1046 28.41 -30.49 -33.65
N GLU A 1047 28.55 -29.21 -33.30
CA GLU A 1047 28.99 -28.14 -34.20
C GLU A 1047 29.74 -27.07 -33.40
N ASN A 1048 30.91 -26.65 -33.86
CA ASN A 1048 31.68 -25.58 -33.25
C ASN A 1048 31.29 -24.23 -33.90
N SER A 1049 31.14 -23.19 -33.09
CA SER A 1049 30.77 -21.83 -33.47
C SER A 1049 29.52 -21.74 -34.36
N PRO A 1050 28.35 -22.24 -33.91
CA PRO A 1050 27.12 -22.19 -34.69
C PRO A 1050 26.68 -20.74 -34.94
N LYS A 1051 26.16 -20.45 -36.15
CA LYS A 1051 25.66 -19.11 -36.50
C LYS A 1051 24.41 -18.72 -35.68
N PHE A 1052 23.56 -19.70 -35.37
CA PHE A 1052 22.36 -19.52 -34.56
C PHE A 1052 21.96 -20.84 -33.89
N ILE A 1053 21.20 -20.75 -32.79
CA ILE A 1053 20.58 -21.88 -32.09
C ILE A 1053 19.06 -21.73 -32.09
N LYS A 1054 18.33 -22.84 -32.16
CA LYS A 1054 16.86 -22.88 -32.22
C LYS A 1054 16.25 -23.64 -31.05
N SER A 1055 14.95 -23.54 -30.88
CA SER A 1055 14.16 -24.29 -29.89
C SER A 1055 14.50 -25.79 -29.88
N GLY A 1056 14.87 -26.30 -28.71
CA GLY A 1056 15.32 -27.68 -28.50
C GLY A 1056 16.84 -27.91 -28.57
N ASP A 1057 17.62 -26.95 -29.10
CA ASP A 1057 19.08 -27.05 -29.13
C ASP A 1057 19.68 -26.76 -27.75
N ALA A 1058 20.83 -27.39 -27.47
CA ALA A 1058 21.70 -27.02 -26.36
C ALA A 1058 23.01 -26.46 -26.92
N ALA A 1059 23.56 -25.44 -26.28
CA ALA A 1059 24.81 -24.81 -26.70
C ALA A 1059 25.62 -24.28 -25.52
N ILE A 1060 26.94 -24.19 -25.69
CA ILE A 1060 27.83 -23.47 -24.79
C ILE A 1060 27.94 -22.03 -25.31
N VAL A 1061 27.54 -21.09 -24.49
CA VAL A 1061 27.47 -19.66 -24.84
C VAL A 1061 28.34 -18.87 -23.88
N LYS A 1062 29.14 -17.96 -24.42
CA LYS A 1062 29.86 -16.94 -23.65
C LYS A 1062 28.95 -15.73 -23.47
N MET A 1063 28.66 -15.40 -22.22
CA MET A 1063 27.72 -14.37 -21.83
C MET A 1063 28.44 -13.22 -21.11
N VAL A 1064 28.02 -11.99 -21.43
CA VAL A 1064 28.56 -10.77 -20.81
C VAL A 1064 27.40 -10.00 -20.17
N PRO A 1065 27.39 -9.82 -18.84
CA PRO A 1065 26.32 -9.08 -18.17
C PRO A 1065 26.41 -7.58 -18.47
N SER A 1066 25.27 -6.91 -18.65
CA SER A 1066 25.22 -5.46 -18.93
C SER A 1066 25.47 -4.59 -17.69
N LYS A 1067 25.18 -5.15 -16.50
CA LYS A 1067 25.42 -4.55 -15.19
C LYS A 1067 26.31 -5.49 -14.37
N PRO A 1068 27.10 -4.98 -13.40
CA PRO A 1068 27.89 -5.83 -12.52
C PRO A 1068 27.02 -6.91 -11.87
N MET A 1069 27.44 -8.17 -12.04
CA MET A 1069 26.72 -9.36 -11.59
C MET A 1069 27.69 -10.30 -10.85
N CYS A 1070 27.21 -11.02 -9.85
CA CYS A 1070 27.95 -12.09 -9.19
C CYS A 1070 27.28 -13.43 -9.52
N VAL A 1071 28.04 -14.34 -10.11
CA VAL A 1071 27.64 -15.71 -10.42
C VAL A 1071 28.83 -16.63 -10.19
N GLU A 1072 28.55 -17.92 -10.03
CA GLU A 1072 29.57 -18.93 -9.76
C GLU A 1072 29.39 -20.13 -10.69
N ALA A 1073 30.43 -20.95 -10.83
CA ALA A 1073 30.34 -22.19 -11.58
C ALA A 1073 29.38 -23.16 -10.87
N PHE A 1074 28.51 -23.82 -11.64
CA PHE A 1074 27.50 -24.73 -11.12
C PHE A 1074 28.09 -25.92 -10.32
N THR A 1075 29.27 -26.39 -10.71
CA THR A 1075 29.97 -27.49 -10.02
C THR A 1075 30.43 -27.09 -8.62
N GLU A 1076 30.77 -25.82 -8.42
CA GLU A 1076 31.24 -25.28 -7.15
C GLU A 1076 30.07 -24.85 -6.27
N TYR A 1077 29.21 -23.98 -6.78
CA TYR A 1077 28.07 -23.40 -6.07
C TYR A 1077 26.78 -23.56 -6.90
N PRO A 1078 26.11 -24.72 -6.83
CA PRO A 1078 24.93 -25.03 -7.62
C PRO A 1078 23.82 -23.96 -7.59
N PRO A 1079 23.49 -23.32 -6.44
CA PRO A 1079 22.44 -22.30 -6.38
C PRO A 1079 22.76 -21.00 -7.12
N LEU A 1080 24.05 -20.67 -7.31
CA LEU A 1080 24.51 -19.46 -8.02
C LEU A 1080 24.90 -19.73 -9.47
N GLY A 1081 24.90 -21.00 -9.89
CA GLY A 1081 25.30 -21.43 -11.23
C GLY A 1081 24.14 -21.81 -12.15
N ARG A 1082 22.88 -21.61 -11.73
CA ARG A 1082 21.68 -21.89 -12.54
C ARG A 1082 20.96 -20.59 -12.84
N PHE A 1083 20.53 -20.42 -14.08
CA PHE A 1083 19.77 -19.25 -14.48
C PHE A 1083 18.69 -19.58 -15.50
N ALA A 1084 17.66 -18.75 -15.53
CA ALA A 1084 16.65 -18.74 -16.58
C ALA A 1084 16.91 -17.54 -17.49
N VAL A 1085 16.71 -17.74 -18.79
CA VAL A 1085 16.79 -16.70 -19.81
C VAL A 1085 15.38 -16.35 -20.23
N ARG A 1086 15.03 -15.08 -20.12
CA ARG A 1086 13.71 -14.56 -20.46
C ARG A 1086 13.79 -13.48 -21.51
N ASP A 1087 12.86 -13.56 -22.45
CA ASP A 1087 12.66 -12.59 -23.51
C ASP A 1087 11.18 -12.59 -23.94
N MET A 1088 10.68 -11.44 -24.38
CA MET A 1088 9.27 -11.23 -24.74
C MET A 1088 8.27 -11.79 -23.70
N ARG A 1089 8.62 -11.71 -22.40
CA ARG A 1089 7.84 -12.23 -21.26
C ARG A 1089 7.66 -13.76 -21.23
N GLN A 1090 8.50 -14.52 -21.93
CA GLN A 1090 8.56 -15.99 -21.89
C GLN A 1090 9.94 -16.49 -21.46
N THR A 1091 10.01 -17.68 -20.86
CA THR A 1091 11.29 -18.35 -20.63
C THR A 1091 11.74 -19.01 -21.92
N VAL A 1092 12.71 -18.39 -22.58
CA VAL A 1092 13.20 -18.81 -23.89
C VAL A 1092 14.31 -19.83 -23.80
N ALA A 1093 15.07 -19.81 -22.69
CA ALA A 1093 16.10 -20.79 -22.44
C ALA A 1093 16.38 -20.93 -20.95
N VAL A 1094 17.06 -22.01 -20.59
CA VAL A 1094 17.56 -22.25 -19.23
C VAL A 1094 19.03 -22.63 -19.31
N GLY A 1095 19.81 -22.17 -18.34
CA GLY A 1095 21.25 -22.23 -18.41
C GLY A 1095 21.93 -22.70 -17.13
N VAL A 1096 23.07 -23.35 -17.32
CA VAL A 1096 23.96 -23.82 -16.25
C VAL A 1096 25.36 -23.29 -16.52
N ILE A 1097 25.91 -22.52 -15.59
CA ILE A 1097 27.22 -21.88 -15.69
C ILE A 1097 28.31 -22.94 -15.52
N LYS A 1098 29.22 -23.01 -16.50
CA LYS A 1098 30.35 -23.95 -16.52
C LYS A 1098 31.62 -23.32 -15.99
N SER A 1099 31.90 -22.09 -16.42
CA SER A 1099 33.06 -21.32 -15.95
C SER A 1099 32.74 -19.84 -15.90
N VAL A 1100 33.42 -19.12 -15.00
CA VAL A 1100 33.23 -17.69 -14.76
C VAL A 1100 34.59 -16.99 -14.83
N VAL A 1101 34.69 -15.93 -15.62
CA VAL A 1101 35.81 -15.00 -15.57
C VAL A 1101 35.49 -13.94 -14.53
N LYS A 1102 36.05 -14.11 -13.33
CA LYS A 1102 35.89 -13.18 -12.21
C LYS A 1102 36.61 -11.87 -12.54
N SER A 1103 36.00 -10.74 -12.20
CA SER A 1103 36.54 -9.41 -12.48
C SER A 1103 37.71 -9.10 -11.55
N ASP A 1104 38.84 -8.67 -12.11
CA ASP A 1104 40.00 -8.17 -11.35
C ASP A 1104 39.85 -6.69 -10.95
N LYS A 1105 38.82 -6.00 -11.48
CA LYS A 1105 38.53 -4.59 -11.16
C LYS A 1105 37.95 -4.36 -9.77
N SER A 1106 37.72 -5.42 -8.99
CA SER A 1106 37.50 -5.30 -7.55
C SER A 1106 38.84 -4.99 -6.85
N GLY A 1107 39.45 -3.84 -7.15
CA GLY A 1107 40.48 -3.26 -6.29
C GLY A 1107 39.92 -3.14 -4.88
N ALA A 1108 40.76 -3.35 -3.85
CA ALA A 1108 40.40 -3.46 -2.44
C ALA A 1108 39.14 -2.63 -2.09
N GLY A 1109 37.98 -3.28 -2.18
CA GLY A 1109 36.72 -2.57 -2.09
C GLY A 1109 36.58 -1.98 -0.69
N LYS A 1110 35.74 -0.96 -0.53
CA LYS A 1110 35.62 -0.19 0.71
C LYS A 1110 35.54 -1.11 1.94
N VAL A 1111 36.63 -1.17 2.70
CA VAL A 1111 36.70 -1.92 3.95
C VAL A 1111 36.23 -0.99 5.06
N THR A 1112 35.15 -1.37 5.73
CA THR A 1112 34.59 -0.53 6.79
C THR A 1112 35.52 -0.49 8.01
N LYS A 1113 35.48 0.60 8.79
CA LYS A 1113 36.20 0.72 10.07
C LYS A 1113 35.91 -0.45 11.02
N ALA A 1114 34.71 -1.03 10.94
CA ALA A 1114 34.32 -2.21 11.73
C ALA A 1114 35.07 -3.46 11.28
N ALA A 1115 35.15 -3.71 9.96
CA ALA A 1115 35.94 -4.80 9.41
C ALA A 1115 37.44 -4.65 9.70
N VAL A 1116 38.00 -3.44 9.63
CA VAL A 1116 39.41 -3.18 9.98
C VAL A 1116 39.65 -3.50 11.46
N LYS A 1117 38.77 -3.06 12.37
CA LYS A 1117 38.88 -3.34 13.81
C LYS A 1117 38.72 -4.82 14.15
N ALA A 1118 37.81 -5.52 13.46
CA ALA A 1118 37.62 -6.96 13.60
C ALA A 1118 38.79 -7.77 13.02
N GLY A 1119 39.44 -7.26 11.96
CA GLY A 1119 40.67 -7.83 11.40
C GLY A 1119 41.91 -7.62 12.28
N ALA A 1120 41.95 -6.50 13.03
CA ALA A 1120 43.04 -6.16 13.95
C ALA A 1120 42.92 -6.80 15.35
N LYS A 1121 41.73 -7.29 15.74
CA LYS A 1121 41.57 -8.16 16.91
C LYS A 1121 42.06 -9.57 16.57
N LYS A 1122 43.38 -9.75 16.63
CA LYS A 1122 44.04 -11.05 16.73
C LYS A 1122 44.90 -11.05 17.96
#